data_AF-A0A3B6FVB8-F1
#
_entry.id   AF-A0A3B6FVB8-F1
#
_cell.length_a   1.000
_cell.length_b   1.000
_cell.length_c   1.000
_cell.angle_alpha   90.00
_cell.angle_beta   90.00
_cell.angle_gamma   90.00
#
_symmetry.space_group_name_H-M   'P 1'
#
loop_
_entity.id
_entity.type
_entity.pdbx_description
1 polymer ?
#
loop_
_entity_poly.entity_id
_entity_poly.type
_entity_poly.pdbx_seq_one_letter_code
_entity_poly.pdbx_strand_id
1 'polypeptide(L)'
;MPYPAAVGAGHPPHHERPLLTAGSDSNAHSSSSSSSSSLDKSEWRPRSPVPADPFAPEYLDELAGYFVEAAGRLPIAQIPFLACCMRDFGLAIGFADPVTNIILTTIDAFAHAKPYMMRPVDHIPVEQTRNKTTFADGARSSWIALNWFLVTYFRHLTVPLAVLLLRKASYDLRVAVEAVHFHVDGPNYLELLALDSVRTKTAFEEAVYPQSSAPELLRLMTSSYSRFLAEPVLEDLHRGGQLTADCVYKVSELLRHPWSPPPPSHPPPPSPGIFRDDDGSLTMTVRIGDDFATTHISTYGVATTTFTSSCPTYAGFSENTTNMLSMFPTHHGRLINQREFFSETLETPEFLPFLKLQLLDMIHGVYLKAIAMLPVHALRNGHLLHSLVTAGHCYGPLDPVSNIVINTVWYDVVFPLSKDVAFEVGAADILDVRSMHRVESRSIDGLVAYLRRSPSTNEQDAVTMLCKKRLNTPILDLYNMCDVALAAKHPQPAAFGAFLERASILQLYDRYCLSRVHGHPDSAFEELKMALLQETTRVAVPVQQCAHDMDKSTAFLWLNNMSSQKTALVTLSEKRLSFRSRQDIFRRVLEHLLIDYGYRGPLEPLYKLGVICGVTRKRNYSCTDVYHANFLASSDGGSSWKLFFAEFWNLPDERLEESKNPFCCPVPDYHEYPGRCVVCENDSSIIMHPQSRKYYMGNSTLAFPTPGHCGGDTSEKLDFDFIYLTL
;
A
#
# COMPACT_ATOMS: atom_id res chain seq x y z
N MET A 1 31.57 -39.83 11.86
CA MET A 1 31.86 -40.56 13.13
C MET A 1 33.30 -41.08 13.07
N PRO A 2 34.05 -41.21 14.18
CA PRO A 2 33.71 -40.90 15.57
C PRO A 2 34.72 -39.99 16.32
N TYR A 3 34.27 -39.47 17.46
CA TYR A 3 35.04 -38.89 18.57
C TYR A 3 35.84 -39.98 19.32
N PRO A 4 36.75 -39.57 20.23
CA PRO A 4 36.49 -39.90 21.64
C PRO A 4 36.84 -38.77 22.64
N ALA A 5 36.27 -38.89 23.84
CA ALA A 5 36.41 -38.04 25.02
C ALA A 5 37.05 -38.82 26.19
N ALA A 6 37.73 -38.10 27.11
CA ALA A 6 37.96 -38.43 28.54
C ALA A 6 38.71 -37.22 29.18
N VAL A 7 38.17 -36.44 30.13
CA VAL A 7 37.96 -36.64 31.60
C VAL A 7 39.26 -36.77 32.41
N GLY A 8 39.48 -35.88 33.40
CA GLY A 8 40.39 -36.12 34.54
C GLY A 8 40.92 -34.85 35.23
N ALA A 9 40.68 -34.72 36.54
CA ALA A 9 40.87 -33.55 37.41
C ALA A 9 42.21 -33.52 38.19
N GLY A 10 42.55 -32.36 38.81
CA GLY A 10 43.32 -32.31 40.07
C GLY A 10 44.56 -31.37 40.17
N HIS A 11 44.34 -30.13 40.63
CA HIS A 11 45.01 -29.36 41.72
C HIS A 11 46.57 -29.27 41.93
N PRO A 12 47.09 -28.31 42.76
CA PRO A 12 48.21 -27.38 42.46
C PRO A 12 49.45 -27.65 43.39
N PRO A 13 50.41 -26.74 43.81
CA PRO A 13 50.24 -25.38 44.41
C PRO A 13 51.44 -24.34 44.37
N HIS A 14 51.27 -23.19 45.05
CA HIS A 14 52.22 -22.20 45.69
C HIS A 14 53.25 -21.42 44.83
N HIS A 15 53.53 -20.11 44.99
CA HIS A 15 53.81 -19.22 46.15
C HIS A 15 53.42 -17.76 45.81
N GLU A 16 52.76 -16.94 46.63
CA GLU A 16 53.09 -16.27 47.91
C GLU A 16 53.57 -14.80 47.79
N ARG A 17 53.19 -14.04 48.83
CA ARG A 17 52.98 -12.59 49.00
C ARG A 17 54.18 -11.97 49.76
N PRO A 18 54.28 -10.63 50.04
CA PRO A 18 53.50 -9.99 51.11
C PRO A 18 53.19 -8.47 50.99
N LEU A 19 52.41 -8.02 51.99
CA LEU A 19 51.80 -6.71 52.26
C LEU A 19 52.49 -5.98 53.44
N LEU A 20 52.03 -4.73 53.70
CA LEU A 20 52.09 -3.87 54.92
C LEU A 20 53.17 -2.76 54.87
N THR A 21 52.95 -1.50 55.30
CA THR A 21 52.30 -0.98 56.52
C THR A 21 51.73 0.46 56.39
N ALA A 22 51.00 0.88 57.43
CA ALA A 22 50.19 2.08 57.64
C ALA A 22 50.93 3.38 58.04
N GLY A 23 50.22 4.53 58.03
CA GLY A 23 50.60 5.77 58.72
C GLY A 23 49.55 6.88 58.55
N SER A 24 49.20 7.54 59.66
CA SER A 24 48.10 8.49 59.90
C SER A 24 48.42 9.95 59.52
N ASP A 25 47.39 10.80 59.34
CA ASP A 25 47.16 12.04 60.13
C ASP A 25 46.23 13.10 59.45
N SER A 26 45.14 13.40 60.17
CA SER A 26 44.48 14.69 60.47
C SER A 26 44.18 15.78 59.41
N ASN A 27 42.89 16.15 59.37
CA ASN A 27 42.27 17.49 59.43
C ASN A 27 42.83 18.65 58.58
N ALA A 28 41.97 19.27 57.75
CA ALA A 28 41.25 20.51 58.09
C ALA A 28 40.62 21.21 56.87
N HIS A 29 39.44 21.76 57.10
CA HIS A 29 38.69 22.65 56.21
C HIS A 29 39.36 24.02 55.99
N SER A 30 39.14 24.63 54.82
CA SER A 30 38.80 26.06 54.58
C SER A 30 38.88 26.35 53.07
N SER A 31 37.78 26.54 52.34
CA SER A 31 37.02 27.78 52.14
C SER A 31 37.81 28.93 51.47
N SER A 32 37.43 29.17 50.22
CA SER A 32 37.22 30.47 49.54
C SER A 32 38.41 31.43 49.38
N SER A 33 38.74 31.70 48.12
CA SER A 33 39.04 33.06 47.67
C SER A 33 38.55 33.28 46.23
N SER A 34 37.75 34.31 46.09
CA SER A 34 37.23 34.89 44.86
C SER A 34 38.34 35.66 44.13
N SER A 35 38.37 35.57 42.80
CA SER A 35 38.91 36.65 41.98
C SER A 35 38.15 36.75 40.66
N SER A 36 37.74 37.97 40.37
CA SER A 36 36.87 38.40 39.29
C SER A 36 37.67 38.84 38.06
N SER A 37 37.33 38.32 36.89
CA SER A 37 37.49 38.94 35.56
C SER A 37 36.91 37.93 34.56
N SER A 38 36.23 38.24 33.47
CA SER A 38 35.82 39.45 32.76
C SER A 38 34.83 38.91 31.72
N LEU A 39 33.84 39.72 31.30
CA LEU A 39 32.84 39.32 30.30
C LEU A 39 33.48 38.66 29.08
N ASP A 40 33.04 37.44 28.76
CA ASP A 40 33.02 36.98 27.38
C ASP A 40 31.71 36.24 27.09
N LYS A 41 31.25 36.41 25.85
CA LYS A 41 29.93 36.11 25.32
C LYS A 41 29.50 34.67 25.61
N SER A 42 28.60 34.48 26.57
CA SER A 42 28.06 33.17 26.91
C SER A 42 26.99 32.73 25.91
N GLU A 43 27.45 31.93 24.96
CA GLU A 43 26.76 30.81 24.34
C GLU A 43 25.66 30.23 25.26
N TRP A 44 24.43 30.16 24.72
CA TRP A 44 23.26 29.63 25.41
C TRP A 44 23.49 28.14 25.72
N ARG A 45 23.62 27.78 27.01
CA ARG A 45 23.51 26.38 27.45
C ARG A 45 22.31 26.22 28.38
N PRO A 46 21.27 25.47 28.01
CA PRO A 46 20.18 25.16 28.91
C PRO A 46 20.70 24.27 30.05
N ARG A 47 20.51 24.71 31.30
CA ARG A 47 20.78 23.88 32.48
C ARG A 47 19.64 22.89 32.65
N SER A 48 20.02 21.61 32.65
CA SER A 48 19.23 20.39 32.76
C SER A 48 18.58 19.93 31.45
N PRO A 49 19.25 19.06 30.67
CA PRO A 49 18.63 18.46 29.50
C PRO A 49 18.00 17.11 29.90
N VAL A 50 16.71 16.97 29.61
CA VAL A 50 16.19 15.73 28.99
C VAL A 50 17.27 15.26 28.01
N PRO A 51 17.69 13.97 27.98
CA PRO A 51 18.77 13.52 27.11
C PRO A 51 18.59 14.16 25.73
N ALA A 52 19.62 14.85 25.24
CA ALA A 52 19.54 15.68 24.05
C ALA A 52 18.89 14.85 22.94
N ASP A 53 17.61 15.11 22.68
CA ASP A 53 16.89 14.42 21.63
C ASP A 53 17.56 14.85 20.34
N PRO A 54 18.27 13.94 19.64
CA PRO A 54 19.01 14.33 18.45
C PRO A 54 18.08 14.87 17.36
N PHE A 55 16.77 14.60 17.45
CA PHE A 55 15.74 15.06 16.52
C PHE A 55 14.97 16.32 16.99
N ALA A 56 15.30 16.87 18.16
CA ALA A 56 14.66 18.07 18.70
C ALA A 56 14.70 19.28 17.75
N PRO A 57 15.85 19.61 17.11
CA PRO A 57 15.91 20.72 16.14
C PRO A 57 14.90 20.59 14.99
N GLU A 58 14.52 19.37 14.63
CA GLU A 58 13.69 19.04 13.47
C GLU A 58 12.19 19.22 13.70
N TYR A 59 11.73 19.38 14.95
CA TYR A 59 10.31 19.59 15.26
C TYR A 59 10.06 20.72 16.26
N LEU A 60 11.01 21.04 17.16
CA LEU A 60 10.73 21.94 18.27
C LEU A 60 10.42 23.38 17.83
N ASP A 61 10.99 23.88 16.73
CA ASP A 61 10.79 25.28 16.40
C ASP A 61 9.36 25.56 15.90
N GLU A 62 8.89 24.83 14.90
CA GLU A 62 7.55 25.03 14.33
C GLU A 62 6.46 24.34 15.16
N LEU A 63 6.56 23.02 15.43
CA LEU A 63 5.48 22.30 16.11
C LEU A 63 5.25 22.83 17.53
N ALA A 64 6.30 23.05 18.33
CA ALA A 64 6.08 23.62 19.66
C ALA A 64 5.59 25.07 19.60
N GLY A 65 5.87 25.79 18.50
CA GLY A 65 5.23 27.08 18.19
C GLY A 65 3.72 26.96 18.07
N TYR A 66 3.21 25.96 17.35
CA TYR A 66 1.76 25.69 17.25
C TYR A 66 1.13 25.31 18.58
N PHE A 67 1.84 24.60 19.46
CA PHE A 67 1.36 24.34 20.81
C PHE A 67 1.23 25.64 21.62
N VAL A 68 2.20 26.55 21.53
CA VAL A 68 2.11 27.86 22.19
C VAL A 68 0.92 28.67 21.64
N GLU A 69 0.69 28.63 20.32
CA GLU A 69 -0.47 29.27 19.71
C GLU A 69 -1.80 28.65 20.19
N ALA A 70 -1.88 27.32 20.21
CA ALA A 70 -3.04 26.59 20.75
C ALA A 70 -3.31 26.93 22.22
N ALA A 71 -2.28 27.01 23.05
CA ALA A 71 -2.39 27.48 24.44
C ALA A 71 -2.94 28.90 24.54
N GLY A 72 -2.50 29.80 23.65
CA GLY A 72 -3.02 31.17 23.58
C GLY A 72 -4.50 31.25 23.19
N ARG A 73 -4.99 30.26 22.44
CA ARG A 73 -6.40 30.14 22.04
C ARG A 73 -7.27 29.47 23.09
N LEU A 74 -6.74 28.56 23.90
CA LEU A 74 -7.50 27.88 24.96
C LEU A 74 -7.75 28.79 26.18
N PRO A 75 -8.88 28.66 26.89
CA PRO A 75 -9.16 29.41 28.12
C PRO A 75 -8.42 28.84 29.34
N ILE A 76 -7.09 28.66 29.25
CA ILE A 76 -6.27 28.02 30.30
C ILE A 76 -6.37 28.75 31.65
N ALA A 77 -6.50 30.08 31.64
CA ALA A 77 -6.70 30.84 32.88
C ALA A 77 -8.01 30.49 33.60
N GLN A 78 -9.06 30.11 32.86
CA GLN A 78 -10.36 29.72 33.41
C GLN A 78 -10.43 28.21 33.69
N ILE A 79 -9.73 27.40 32.88
CA ILE A 79 -9.67 25.94 33.01
C ILE A 79 -8.18 25.50 33.01
N PRO A 80 -7.45 25.65 34.14
CA PRO A 80 -6.00 25.40 34.18
C PRO A 80 -5.59 23.97 33.79
N PHE A 81 -6.49 23.00 34.00
CA PHE A 81 -6.24 21.60 33.67
C PHE A 81 -6.03 21.36 32.16
N LEU A 82 -6.52 22.24 31.29
CA LEU A 82 -6.29 22.16 29.84
C LEU A 82 -4.80 22.18 29.48
N ALA A 83 -3.96 22.89 30.25
CA ALA A 83 -2.52 22.92 29.98
C ALA A 83 -1.88 21.54 30.18
N CYS A 84 -2.31 20.78 31.20
CA CYS A 84 -1.84 19.42 31.42
C CYS A 84 -2.35 18.48 30.33
N CYS A 85 -3.64 18.57 29.97
CA CYS A 85 -4.20 17.82 28.85
C CYS A 85 -3.43 18.08 27.55
N MET A 86 -3.08 19.32 27.27
CA MET A 86 -2.36 19.68 26.05
C MET A 86 -0.92 19.18 26.04
N ARG A 87 -0.21 19.28 27.17
CA ARG A 87 1.16 18.76 27.28
C ARG A 87 1.20 17.24 27.10
N ASP A 88 0.29 16.53 27.74
CA ASP A 88 0.35 15.07 27.87
C ASP A 88 -0.37 14.35 26.71
N PHE A 89 -1.37 14.99 26.09
CA PHE A 89 -2.24 14.36 25.09
C PHE A 89 -2.57 15.24 23.86
N GLY A 90 -2.14 16.50 23.85
CA GLY A 90 -2.32 17.37 22.68
C GLY A 90 -1.46 16.88 21.52
N LEU A 91 -2.07 16.77 20.33
CA LEU A 91 -1.41 16.28 19.12
C LEU A 91 -1.82 17.11 17.90
N ALA A 92 -0.86 17.41 17.03
CA ALA A 92 -1.08 18.12 15.77
C ALA A 92 -1.62 17.23 14.63
N ILE A 93 -1.85 15.94 14.88
CA ILE A 93 -2.30 14.98 13.87
C ILE A 93 -3.80 15.14 13.56
N GLY A 94 -4.13 15.22 12.28
CA GLY A 94 -5.49 15.37 11.77
C GLY A 94 -5.50 16.10 10.43
N PHE A 95 -6.68 16.32 9.83
CA PHE A 95 -6.81 17.05 8.56
C PHE A 95 -7.32 18.49 8.72
N ALA A 96 -7.48 18.99 9.96
CA ALA A 96 -7.51 20.42 10.21
C ALA A 96 -6.08 20.98 10.27
N ASP A 97 -5.94 22.30 10.38
CA ASP A 97 -4.63 22.91 10.60
C ASP A 97 -4.00 22.42 11.93
N PRO A 98 -2.65 22.45 12.06
CA PRO A 98 -1.95 21.92 13.22
C PRO A 98 -2.45 22.45 14.58
N VAL A 99 -2.81 23.74 14.66
CA VAL A 99 -3.27 24.37 15.90
C VAL A 99 -4.66 23.86 16.28
N THR A 100 -5.57 23.77 15.31
CA THR A 100 -6.91 23.23 15.52
C THR A 100 -6.87 21.74 15.93
N ASN A 101 -5.99 20.93 15.35
CA ASN A 101 -5.79 19.54 15.78
C ASN A 101 -5.33 19.46 17.24
N ILE A 102 -4.36 20.29 17.66
CA ILE A 102 -3.88 20.34 19.05
C ILE A 102 -5.03 20.71 20.00
N ILE A 103 -5.84 21.71 19.64
CA ILE A 103 -7.00 22.12 20.43
C ILE A 103 -8.01 20.97 20.57
N LEU A 104 -8.38 20.32 19.47
CA LEU A 104 -9.39 19.26 19.46
C LEU A 104 -8.94 18.04 20.27
N THR A 105 -7.69 17.60 20.11
CA THR A 105 -7.13 16.48 20.87
C THR A 105 -6.99 16.79 22.35
N THR A 106 -6.64 18.04 22.69
CA THR A 106 -6.62 18.52 24.08
C THR A 106 -8.01 18.49 24.71
N ILE A 107 -9.03 18.96 23.98
CA ILE A 107 -10.41 18.98 24.49
C ILE A 107 -10.97 17.55 24.58
N ASP A 108 -10.64 16.66 23.63
CA ASP A 108 -11.02 15.25 23.71
C ASP A 108 -10.46 14.59 24.97
N ALA A 109 -9.16 14.79 25.24
CA ALA A 109 -8.51 14.31 26.45
C ALA A 109 -9.14 14.91 27.72
N PHE A 110 -9.49 16.19 27.70
CA PHE A 110 -10.21 16.85 28.80
C PHE A 110 -11.61 16.25 29.00
N ALA A 111 -12.34 15.98 27.92
CA ALA A 111 -13.69 15.46 27.94
C ALA A 111 -13.77 14.04 28.52
N HIS A 112 -12.71 13.24 28.32
CA HIS A 112 -12.58 11.84 28.73
C HIS A 112 -11.66 11.62 29.95
N ALA A 113 -11.10 12.69 30.51
CA ALA A 113 -10.21 12.62 31.67
C ALA A 113 -10.89 11.94 32.87
N LYS A 114 -10.22 10.96 33.47
CA LYS A 114 -10.72 10.28 34.67
C LYS A 114 -10.62 11.21 35.90
N PRO A 115 -11.55 11.13 36.87
CA PRO A 115 -11.58 12.04 38.02
C PRO A 115 -10.30 12.10 38.86
N TYR A 116 -9.51 11.01 38.91
CA TYR A 116 -8.25 10.99 39.64
C TYR A 116 -7.10 11.71 38.90
N MET A 117 -7.18 11.86 37.57
CA MET A 117 -6.23 12.65 36.77
C MET A 117 -6.48 14.15 36.92
N MET A 118 -7.68 14.56 37.35
CA MET A 118 -8.04 15.96 37.61
C MET A 118 -7.61 16.45 39.01
N ARG A 119 -6.87 15.64 39.79
CA ARG A 119 -6.41 16.04 41.14
C ARG A 119 -5.25 17.06 41.07
N PRO A 120 -5.20 18.04 41.98
CA PRO A 120 -4.21 19.12 41.95
C PRO A 120 -2.89 18.60 42.50
N VAL A 121 -1.97 18.18 41.64
CA VAL A 121 -0.60 17.92 42.10
C VAL A 121 0.41 18.82 41.43
N ASP A 122 0.28 19.17 40.14
CA ASP A 122 1.13 20.19 39.51
C ASP A 122 0.40 20.84 38.31
N HIS A 123 -0.21 22.01 38.51
CA HIS A 123 -0.76 22.79 37.39
C HIS A 123 0.38 23.54 36.69
N ILE A 124 0.45 23.44 35.37
CA ILE A 124 1.38 24.24 34.57
C ILE A 124 0.96 25.72 34.68
N PRO A 125 1.81 26.61 35.20
CA PRO A 125 1.51 28.04 35.26
C PRO A 125 1.20 28.61 33.88
N VAL A 126 0.23 29.52 33.80
CA VAL A 126 -0.21 30.13 32.53
C VAL A 126 0.98 30.77 31.80
N GLU A 127 1.93 31.36 32.53
CA GLU A 127 3.14 31.96 31.96
C GLU A 127 4.03 30.92 31.26
N GLN A 128 4.12 29.70 31.81
CA GLN A 128 4.92 28.62 31.22
C GLN A 128 4.31 28.11 29.91
N THR A 129 3.01 28.28 29.69
CA THR A 129 2.36 27.91 28.41
C THR A 129 2.81 28.77 27.23
N ARG A 130 3.54 29.87 27.48
CA ARG A 130 4.17 30.68 26.42
C ARG A 130 5.53 30.15 25.98
N ASN A 131 6.07 29.14 26.67
CA ASN A 131 7.39 28.59 26.39
C ASN A 131 7.27 27.29 25.59
N LYS A 132 7.97 27.23 24.45
CA LYS A 132 8.06 26.04 23.58
C LYS A 132 8.51 24.78 24.35
N THR A 133 9.43 24.92 25.31
CA THR A 133 9.95 23.76 26.06
C THR A 133 8.88 23.08 26.91
N THR A 134 7.83 23.79 27.30
CA THR A 134 6.70 23.24 28.06
C THR A 134 5.96 22.16 27.28
N PHE A 135 5.96 22.25 25.96
CA PHE A 135 5.26 21.34 25.06
C PHE A 135 6.20 20.48 24.20
N ALA A 136 7.46 20.32 24.61
CA ALA A 136 8.45 19.55 23.86
C ALA A 136 7.98 18.10 23.62
N ASP A 137 7.38 17.45 24.62
CA ASP A 137 6.89 16.07 24.52
C ASP A 137 5.67 15.96 23.58
N GLY A 138 4.74 16.91 23.64
CA GLY A 138 3.59 16.98 22.71
C GLY A 138 4.03 17.24 21.27
N ALA A 139 5.02 18.12 21.07
CA ALA A 139 5.61 18.38 19.76
C ALA A 139 6.34 17.15 19.20
N ARG A 140 7.12 16.45 20.03
CA ARG A 140 7.77 15.18 19.66
C ARG A 140 6.75 14.11 19.28
N SER A 141 5.71 13.97 20.09
CA SER A 141 4.62 13.00 19.88
C SER A 141 3.87 13.29 18.57
N SER A 142 3.61 14.56 18.29
CA SER A 142 3.01 15.01 17.02
C SER A 142 3.92 14.70 15.83
N TRP A 143 5.22 14.98 15.94
CA TRP A 143 6.20 14.68 14.88
C TRP A 143 6.24 13.18 14.55
N ILE A 144 6.27 12.31 15.57
CA ILE A 144 6.23 10.85 15.37
C ILE A 144 4.93 10.43 14.66
N ALA A 145 3.79 10.91 15.17
CA ALA A 145 2.47 10.53 14.64
C ALA A 145 2.29 10.99 13.18
N LEU A 146 2.68 12.22 12.84
CA LEU A 146 2.59 12.75 11.47
C LEU A 146 3.47 11.96 10.49
N ASN A 147 4.70 11.64 10.87
CA ASN A 147 5.58 10.80 10.05
C ASN A 147 4.99 9.41 9.87
N TRP A 148 4.46 8.81 10.95
CA TRP A 148 3.89 7.46 10.93
C TRP A 148 2.70 7.39 10.02
N PHE A 149 1.84 8.41 10.08
CA PHE A 149 0.72 8.53 9.18
C PHE A 149 1.21 8.50 7.74
N LEU A 150 2.13 9.40 7.35
CA LEU A 150 2.57 9.52 5.95
C LEU A 150 3.24 8.25 5.43
N VAL A 151 4.15 7.63 6.20
CA VAL A 151 4.84 6.41 5.77
C VAL A 151 3.94 5.17 5.84
N THR A 152 2.82 5.21 6.56
CA THR A 152 1.79 4.15 6.54
C THR A 152 0.81 4.36 5.40
N TYR A 153 0.45 5.61 5.15
CA TYR A 153 -0.46 6.01 4.10
C TYR A 153 0.17 5.79 2.73
N PHE A 154 1.43 6.19 2.51
CA PHE A 154 2.15 6.02 1.26
C PHE A 154 3.17 4.88 1.35
N ARG A 155 2.91 3.78 0.64
CA ARG A 155 3.70 2.53 0.68
C ARG A 155 5.21 2.72 0.55
N HIS A 156 5.64 3.56 -0.39
CA HIS A 156 7.06 3.73 -0.74
C HIS A 156 7.69 5.00 -0.15
N LEU A 157 6.95 5.76 0.65
CA LEU A 157 7.46 7.00 1.21
C LEU A 157 8.37 6.68 2.40
N THR A 158 9.63 7.11 2.30
CA THR A 158 10.60 6.91 3.37
C THR A 158 10.46 7.96 4.46
N VAL A 159 10.93 7.66 5.66
CA VAL A 159 10.86 8.60 6.80
C VAL A 159 11.58 9.92 6.50
N PRO A 160 12.81 9.94 5.92
CA PRO A 160 13.44 11.21 5.54
C PRO A 160 12.60 12.06 4.57
N LEU A 161 11.96 11.42 3.59
CA LEU A 161 11.08 12.11 2.63
C LEU A 161 9.78 12.60 3.28
N ALA A 162 9.21 11.84 4.21
CA ALA A 162 8.06 12.26 5.00
C ALA A 162 8.38 13.49 5.87
N VAL A 163 9.55 13.52 6.52
CA VAL A 163 10.01 14.67 7.29
C VAL A 163 10.14 15.91 6.40
N LEU A 164 10.77 15.78 5.24
CA LEU A 164 10.92 16.89 4.30
C LEU A 164 9.57 17.42 3.82
N LEU A 165 8.66 16.51 3.47
CA LEU A 165 7.31 16.84 3.02
C LEU A 165 6.53 17.59 4.10
N LEU A 166 6.60 17.13 5.36
CA LEU A 166 5.94 17.78 6.49
C LEU A 166 6.51 19.17 6.75
N ARG A 167 7.84 19.36 6.71
CA ARG A 167 8.44 20.69 6.88
C ARG A 167 7.98 21.65 5.80
N LYS A 168 7.99 21.20 4.54
CA LYS A 168 7.48 21.98 3.42
C LYS A 168 6.01 22.35 3.65
N ALA A 169 5.19 21.41 4.13
CA ALA A 169 3.78 21.62 4.44
C ALA A 169 3.53 22.35 5.80
N SER A 170 4.57 22.85 6.47
CA SER A 170 4.47 23.45 7.82
C SER A 170 3.70 22.57 8.81
N TYR A 171 3.92 21.25 8.72
CA TYR A 171 3.30 20.17 9.49
C TYR A 171 1.77 20.03 9.33
N ASP A 172 1.18 20.67 8.32
CA ASP A 172 -0.19 20.41 7.91
C ASP A 172 -0.25 19.07 7.14
N LEU A 173 -0.80 18.05 7.80
CA LEU A 173 -0.87 16.70 7.26
C LEU A 173 -1.71 16.64 5.98
N ARG A 174 -2.79 17.41 5.91
CA ARG A 174 -3.68 17.41 4.74
C ARG A 174 -2.94 17.99 3.54
N VAL A 175 -2.25 19.12 3.72
CA VAL A 175 -1.42 19.73 2.67
C VAL A 175 -0.33 18.77 2.20
N ALA A 176 0.33 18.06 3.11
CA ALA A 176 1.34 17.04 2.77
C ALA A 176 0.74 15.90 1.92
N VAL A 177 -0.42 15.37 2.30
CA VAL A 177 -1.11 14.29 1.56
C VAL A 177 -1.58 14.77 0.19
N GLU A 178 -2.19 15.95 0.12
CA GLU A 178 -2.65 16.57 -1.13
C GLU A 178 -1.48 16.86 -2.08
N ALA A 179 -0.32 17.28 -1.56
CA ALA A 179 0.88 17.51 -2.37
C ALA A 179 1.33 16.23 -3.10
N VAL A 180 1.31 15.08 -2.40
CA VAL A 180 1.66 13.78 -2.99
C VAL A 180 0.63 13.35 -4.04
N HIS A 181 -0.67 13.43 -3.72
CA HIS A 181 -1.72 13.07 -4.67
C HIS A 181 -1.72 13.95 -5.93
N PHE A 182 -1.43 15.25 -5.81
CA PHE A 182 -1.29 16.12 -6.97
C PHE A 182 -0.22 15.63 -7.96
N HIS A 183 0.86 15.00 -7.49
CA HIS A 183 1.93 14.47 -8.33
C HIS A 183 1.67 13.05 -8.80
N VAL A 184 1.04 12.21 -7.97
CA VAL A 184 0.80 10.79 -8.26
C VAL A 184 -0.47 10.59 -9.10
N ASP A 185 -1.52 11.36 -8.86
CA ASP A 185 -2.85 11.18 -9.46
C ASP A 185 -3.26 12.31 -10.41
N GLY A 186 -2.48 13.40 -10.45
CA GLY A 186 -2.67 14.53 -11.37
C GLY A 186 -3.66 15.60 -10.88
N PRO A 187 -3.90 16.66 -11.68
CA PRO A 187 -4.70 17.82 -11.28
C PRO A 187 -6.21 17.55 -11.22
N ASN A 188 -6.67 16.45 -11.82
CA ASN A 188 -8.06 15.99 -11.77
C ASN A 188 -8.33 15.08 -10.55
N TYR A 189 -7.44 15.07 -9.55
CA TYR A 189 -7.70 14.54 -8.22
C TYR A 189 -8.75 15.44 -7.53
N LEU A 190 -9.98 15.31 -8.00
CA LEU A 190 -11.13 16.08 -7.55
C LEU A 190 -12.24 15.11 -7.16
N GLU A 191 -11.83 14.08 -6.44
CA GLU A 191 -12.66 13.33 -5.53
C GLU A 191 -11.68 12.52 -4.67
N LEU A 192 -11.92 12.53 -3.37
CA LEU A 192 -11.42 11.50 -2.48
C LEU A 192 -9.92 11.58 -2.10
N LEU A 193 -9.59 12.54 -1.21
CA LEU A 193 -9.26 12.01 0.12
C LEU A 193 -10.50 11.18 0.44
N ALA A 194 -10.48 9.88 0.18
CA ALA A 194 -11.52 9.01 0.69
C ALA A 194 -11.26 9.05 2.18
N LEU A 195 -11.76 10.11 2.80
CA LEU A 195 -11.52 10.51 4.18
C LEU A 195 -11.90 9.30 5.04
N ASP A 196 -12.92 8.56 4.61
CA ASP A 196 -13.37 7.34 5.24
C ASP A 196 -12.79 6.02 4.66
N SER A 197 -11.79 6.07 3.77
CA SER A 197 -11.19 4.84 3.22
C SER A 197 -10.53 4.01 4.31
N VAL A 198 -10.53 2.69 4.08
CA VAL A 198 -9.82 1.75 4.95
C VAL A 198 -8.35 2.15 5.10
N ARG A 199 -7.72 2.64 4.02
CA ARG A 199 -6.34 3.17 4.00
C ARG A 199 -6.15 4.33 4.97
N THR A 200 -7.02 5.34 4.93
CA THR A 200 -6.95 6.51 5.82
C THR A 200 -7.11 6.10 7.28
N LYS A 201 -8.13 5.27 7.59
CA LYS A 201 -8.39 4.76 8.95
C LYS A 201 -7.20 3.98 9.49
N THR A 202 -6.69 3.06 8.68
CA THR A 202 -5.47 2.29 8.94
C THR A 202 -4.26 3.18 9.24
N ALA A 203 -4.05 4.24 8.46
CA ALA A 203 -2.91 5.13 8.66
C ALA A 203 -3.03 5.92 9.98
N PHE A 204 -4.24 6.35 10.34
CA PHE A 204 -4.50 6.95 11.65
C PHE A 204 -4.31 5.93 12.78
N GLU A 205 -4.81 4.70 12.66
CA GLU A 205 -4.61 3.64 13.66
C GLU A 205 -3.12 3.41 14.00
N GLU A 206 -2.28 3.30 12.97
CA GLU A 206 -0.84 3.07 13.14
C GLU A 206 -0.10 4.31 13.65
N ALA A 207 -0.54 5.50 13.26
CA ALA A 207 0.08 6.76 13.69
C ALA A 207 0.01 6.97 15.20
N VAL A 208 -0.98 6.38 15.87
CA VAL A 208 -1.20 6.54 17.31
C VAL A 208 -0.61 5.37 18.12
N TYR A 209 -0.19 4.27 17.48
CA TYR A 209 0.26 3.05 18.15
C TYR A 209 1.49 3.21 19.10
N PRO A 210 2.37 4.23 18.98
CA PRO A 210 3.38 4.49 20.01
C PRO A 210 2.89 5.23 21.27
N GLN A 211 1.64 5.74 21.29
CA GLN A 211 1.11 6.61 22.35
C GLN A 211 -0.16 5.98 22.96
N SER A 212 -0.27 5.93 24.29
CA SER A 212 -1.32 5.14 24.98
C SER A 212 -2.76 5.70 24.87
N SER A 213 -3.08 6.51 23.85
CA SER A 213 -4.35 7.20 23.58
C SER A 213 -5.00 6.79 22.24
N ALA A 214 -4.66 5.60 21.72
CA ALA A 214 -5.06 5.07 20.41
C ALA A 214 -6.57 5.02 20.08
N PRO A 215 -7.50 4.64 21.00
CA PRO A 215 -8.92 4.50 20.64
C PRO A 215 -9.64 5.84 20.49
N GLU A 216 -9.27 6.83 21.28
CA GLU A 216 -10.00 8.10 21.39
C GLU A 216 -9.69 9.03 20.21
N LEU A 217 -8.42 9.11 19.79
CA LEU A 217 -8.00 9.87 18.60
C LEU A 217 -8.52 9.27 17.29
N LEU A 218 -8.54 7.94 17.15
CA LEU A 218 -9.12 7.32 15.97
C LEU A 218 -10.64 7.58 15.92
N ARG A 219 -11.33 7.44 17.05
CA ARG A 219 -12.75 7.78 17.18
C ARG A 219 -13.00 9.25 16.84
N LEU A 220 -12.16 10.17 17.33
CA LEU A 220 -12.23 11.59 17.03
C LEU A 220 -12.21 11.83 15.50
N MET A 221 -11.25 11.22 14.80
CA MET A 221 -11.06 11.42 13.36
C MET A 221 -12.07 10.66 12.48
N THR A 222 -12.56 9.49 12.90
CA THR A 222 -13.34 8.58 12.04
C THR A 222 -14.85 8.55 12.34
N SER A 223 -15.29 9.14 13.45
CA SER A 223 -16.72 9.19 13.80
C SER A 223 -17.48 10.20 12.96
N SER A 224 -18.78 9.95 12.79
CA SER A 224 -19.72 10.92 12.26
C SER A 224 -20.36 11.72 13.39
N TYR A 225 -20.63 12.99 13.12
CA TYR A 225 -21.23 13.96 14.03
C TYR A 225 -22.41 14.64 13.34
N SER A 226 -23.42 15.05 14.10
CA SER A 226 -24.52 15.86 13.57
C SER A 226 -24.01 17.22 13.12
N ARG A 227 -24.29 17.60 11.87
CA ARG A 227 -23.87 18.88 11.29
C ARG A 227 -24.37 20.07 12.10
N PHE A 228 -25.62 19.99 12.59
CA PHE A 228 -26.25 21.01 13.42
C PHE A 228 -25.51 21.27 14.74
N LEU A 229 -24.93 20.22 15.35
CA LEU A 229 -24.15 20.35 16.59
C LEU A 229 -22.70 20.77 16.30
N ALA A 230 -22.19 20.41 15.13
CA ALA A 230 -20.84 20.69 14.69
C ALA A 230 -20.64 22.14 14.20
N GLU A 231 -21.60 22.70 13.45
CA GLU A 231 -21.49 24.03 12.82
C GLU A 231 -21.17 25.18 13.79
N PRO A 232 -21.88 25.34 14.93
CA PRO A 232 -21.58 26.43 15.87
C PRO A 232 -20.17 26.31 16.46
N VAL A 233 -19.75 25.08 16.76
CA VAL A 233 -18.41 24.77 17.29
C VAL A 233 -17.34 25.06 16.23
N LEU A 234 -17.60 24.71 14.97
CA LEU A 234 -16.70 25.00 13.86
C LEU A 234 -16.55 26.49 13.65
N GLU A 235 -17.61 27.29 13.70
CA GLU A 235 -17.49 28.74 13.59
C GLU A 235 -16.55 29.33 14.65
N ASP A 236 -16.69 28.88 15.90
CA ASP A 236 -15.84 29.34 17.01
C ASP A 236 -14.37 28.92 16.81
N LEU A 237 -14.12 27.72 16.26
CA LEU A 237 -12.79 27.26 15.89
C LEU A 237 -12.20 28.02 14.68
N HIS A 238 -13.01 28.38 13.68
CA HIS A 238 -12.55 29.09 12.47
C HIS A 238 -12.24 30.57 12.71
N ARG A 239 -12.89 31.20 13.69
CA ARG A 239 -12.65 32.63 14.02
C ARG A 239 -11.23 32.92 14.50
N GLY A 240 -10.43 31.90 14.82
CA GLY A 240 -9.01 32.03 15.16
C GLY A 240 -8.70 32.75 16.48
N GLY A 241 -9.72 33.24 17.18
CA GLY A 241 -9.59 33.96 18.45
C GLY A 241 -9.46 33.04 19.67
N GLN A 242 -9.42 33.67 20.85
CA GLN A 242 -9.44 32.96 22.12
C GLN A 242 -10.83 32.33 22.35
N LEU A 243 -10.84 31.03 22.62
CA LEU A 243 -12.03 30.25 22.93
C LEU A 243 -12.48 30.54 24.36
N THR A 244 -13.80 30.51 24.58
CA THR A 244 -14.40 30.63 25.90
C THR A 244 -14.49 29.26 26.59
N ALA A 245 -14.63 29.24 27.93
CA ALA A 245 -14.91 28.00 28.65
C ALA A 245 -16.18 27.30 28.15
N ASP A 246 -17.22 28.07 27.80
CA ASP A 246 -18.46 27.56 27.20
C ASP A 246 -18.22 26.82 25.88
N CYS A 247 -17.38 27.37 25.00
CA CYS A 247 -16.98 26.69 23.77
C CYS A 247 -16.29 25.35 24.05
N VAL A 248 -15.38 25.30 25.03
CA VAL A 248 -14.69 24.05 25.41
C VAL A 248 -15.68 23.00 25.89
N TYR A 249 -16.68 23.38 26.68
CA TYR A 249 -17.70 22.44 27.14
C TYR A 249 -18.62 21.95 26.01
N LYS A 250 -19.00 22.83 25.07
CA LYS A 250 -19.77 22.44 23.87
C LYS A 250 -19.02 21.44 22.99
N VAL A 251 -17.73 21.69 22.73
CA VAL A 251 -16.86 20.75 22.00
C VAL A 251 -16.78 19.43 22.79
N SER A 252 -16.58 19.49 24.10
CA SER A 252 -16.51 18.29 24.95
C SER A 252 -17.78 17.44 24.88
N GLU A 253 -18.95 18.07 24.83
CA GLU A 253 -20.24 17.39 24.69
C GLU A 253 -20.37 16.70 23.34
N LEU A 254 -19.98 17.37 22.25
CA LEU A 254 -19.94 16.80 20.91
C LEU A 254 -19.03 15.54 20.85
N LEU A 255 -17.85 15.62 21.47
CA LEU A 255 -16.85 14.54 21.43
C LEU A 255 -17.21 13.32 22.31
N ARG A 256 -18.01 13.51 23.38
CA ARG A 256 -18.51 12.41 24.21
C ARG A 256 -19.60 11.58 23.52
N HIS A 257 -20.25 12.12 22.50
CA HIS A 257 -21.39 11.49 21.82
C HIS A 257 -21.18 11.36 20.29
N PRO A 258 -20.18 10.57 19.84
CA PRO A 258 -20.02 10.28 18.41
C PRO A 258 -21.21 9.45 17.90
N TRP A 259 -21.80 9.87 16.79
CA TRP A 259 -22.91 9.18 16.13
C TRP A 259 -22.33 8.05 15.27
N SER A 260 -22.06 6.90 15.87
CA SER A 260 -21.96 5.66 15.10
C SER A 260 -23.38 5.19 14.78
N PRO A 261 -23.71 4.78 13.54
CA PRO A 261 -24.93 4.00 13.34
C PRO A 261 -24.81 2.78 14.26
N PRO A 262 -25.82 2.47 15.10
CA PRO A 262 -25.80 1.21 15.84
C PRO A 262 -25.66 0.08 14.81
N PRO A 263 -24.89 -0.99 15.09
CA PRO A 263 -24.99 -2.20 14.28
C PRO A 263 -26.47 -2.58 14.22
N PRO A 264 -27.01 -3.04 13.08
CA PRO A 264 -28.40 -3.41 12.99
C PRO A 264 -28.71 -4.41 14.09
N SER A 265 -29.41 -3.96 15.14
CA SER A 265 -29.89 -4.80 16.23
C SER A 265 -31.08 -5.65 15.80
N HIS A 266 -31.48 -5.52 14.55
CA HIS A 266 -32.58 -6.26 13.96
C HIS A 266 -32.04 -7.11 12.81
N PRO A 267 -32.46 -8.39 12.73
CA PRO A 267 -32.17 -9.22 11.57
C PRO A 267 -32.63 -8.50 10.28
N PRO A 268 -32.01 -8.81 9.12
CA PRO A 268 -32.38 -8.20 7.85
C PRO A 268 -33.91 -8.26 7.64
N PRO A 269 -34.51 -7.25 6.98
CA PRO A 269 -35.95 -7.22 6.76
C PRO A 269 -36.39 -8.55 6.10
N PRO A 270 -37.50 -9.16 6.55
CA PRO A 270 -37.89 -10.47 6.06
C PRO A 270 -38.20 -10.41 4.56
N SER A 271 -37.65 -11.36 3.80
CA SER A 271 -37.88 -11.48 2.36
C SER A 271 -39.38 -11.70 2.08
N PRO A 272 -40.03 -10.89 1.23
CA PRO A 272 -41.41 -11.17 0.82
C PRO A 272 -41.50 -12.51 0.09
N GLY A 273 -42.46 -13.35 0.48
CA GLY A 273 -42.60 -14.68 -0.09
C GLY A 273 -43.35 -15.65 0.83
N ILE A 274 -43.62 -16.84 0.30
CA ILE A 274 -44.16 -17.97 1.06
C ILE A 274 -43.05 -18.99 1.21
N PHE A 275 -42.71 -19.31 2.46
CA PHE A 275 -41.68 -20.26 2.83
C PHE A 275 -42.33 -21.40 3.60
N ARG A 276 -41.75 -22.59 3.45
CA ARG A 276 -42.13 -23.75 4.24
C ARG A 276 -41.00 -23.98 5.24
N ASP A 277 -41.33 -23.94 6.52
CA ASP A 277 -40.35 -24.08 7.58
C ASP A 277 -39.98 -25.56 7.77
N ASP A 278 -38.84 -25.82 8.42
CA ASP A 278 -38.30 -27.17 8.59
C ASP A 278 -39.24 -28.11 9.40
N ASP A 279 -40.14 -27.54 10.19
CA ASP A 279 -41.16 -28.27 10.97
C ASP A 279 -42.46 -28.55 10.17
N GLY A 280 -42.50 -28.17 8.89
CA GLY A 280 -43.62 -28.36 7.98
C GLY A 280 -44.69 -27.27 8.03
N SER A 281 -44.52 -26.25 8.89
CA SER A 281 -45.38 -25.06 8.92
C SER A 281 -45.14 -24.13 7.71
N LEU A 282 -46.05 -23.20 7.49
CA LEU A 282 -46.03 -22.27 6.35
C LEU A 282 -45.90 -20.84 6.87
N THR A 283 -44.81 -20.17 6.52
CA THR A 283 -44.60 -18.75 6.82
C THR A 283 -44.76 -17.91 5.56
N MET A 284 -45.72 -17.00 5.57
CA MET A 284 -45.99 -16.06 4.48
C MET A 284 -45.67 -14.64 4.93
N THR A 285 -44.73 -13.97 4.25
CA THR A 285 -44.42 -12.56 4.48
C THR A 285 -44.89 -11.73 3.29
N VAL A 286 -45.75 -10.75 3.55
CA VAL A 286 -46.26 -9.80 2.56
C VAL A 286 -45.89 -8.39 2.98
N ARG A 287 -45.37 -7.59 2.03
CA ARG A 287 -45.10 -6.17 2.26
C ARG A 287 -46.37 -5.36 2.09
N ILE A 288 -46.70 -4.52 3.06
CA ILE A 288 -47.87 -3.63 3.04
C ILE A 288 -47.36 -2.21 3.32
N GLY A 289 -47.16 -1.42 2.27
CA GLY A 289 -46.48 -0.12 2.38
C GLY A 289 -45.00 -0.28 2.77
N ASP A 290 -44.59 0.40 3.85
CA ASP A 290 -43.24 0.28 4.42
C ASP A 290 -43.15 -0.81 5.52
N ASP A 291 -44.27 -1.43 5.89
CA ASP A 291 -44.32 -2.47 6.91
C ASP A 291 -44.40 -3.88 6.29
N PHE A 292 -44.10 -4.89 7.09
CA PHE A 292 -44.21 -6.30 6.72
C PHE A 292 -45.24 -7.00 7.60
N ALA A 293 -46.12 -7.78 6.97
CA ALA A 293 -47.03 -8.69 7.65
C ALA A 293 -46.53 -10.12 7.43
N THR A 294 -46.08 -10.77 8.50
CA THR A 294 -45.64 -12.18 8.47
C THR A 294 -46.67 -13.05 9.16
N THR A 295 -47.31 -13.93 8.39
CA THR A 295 -48.31 -14.90 8.85
C THR A 295 -47.69 -16.28 8.90
N HIS A 296 -47.61 -16.86 10.09
CA HIS A 296 -47.16 -18.22 10.32
C HIS A 296 -48.37 -19.14 10.53
N ILE A 297 -48.49 -20.17 9.70
CA ILE A 297 -49.55 -21.19 9.71
C ILE A 297 -48.93 -22.50 10.16
N SER A 298 -49.20 -22.89 11.40
CA SER A 298 -48.75 -24.17 11.95
C SER A 298 -49.40 -25.36 11.23
N THR A 299 -48.75 -26.53 11.34
CA THR A 299 -49.26 -27.81 10.79
C THR A 299 -50.60 -28.26 11.39
N TYR A 300 -51.00 -27.68 12.52
CA TYR A 300 -52.30 -27.89 13.17
C TYR A 300 -53.38 -26.89 12.73
N GLY A 301 -53.11 -26.06 11.73
CA GLY A 301 -54.08 -25.12 11.14
C GLY A 301 -54.26 -23.82 11.92
N VAL A 302 -53.43 -23.55 12.93
CA VAL A 302 -53.44 -22.28 13.67
C VAL A 302 -52.57 -21.28 12.92
N ALA A 303 -53.18 -20.16 12.50
CA ALA A 303 -52.51 -19.05 11.84
C ALA A 303 -52.31 -17.87 12.79
N THR A 304 -51.09 -17.34 12.84
CA THR A 304 -50.71 -16.17 13.64
C THR A 304 -50.04 -15.15 12.73
N THR A 305 -50.58 -13.94 12.67
CA THR A 305 -50.04 -12.84 11.86
C THR A 305 -49.38 -11.81 12.76
N THR A 306 -48.13 -11.49 12.44
CA THR A 306 -47.33 -10.48 13.13
C THR A 306 -47.04 -9.36 12.16
N PHE A 307 -47.29 -8.12 12.58
CA PHE A 307 -46.93 -6.94 11.82
C PHE A 307 -45.60 -6.41 12.35
N THR A 308 -44.56 -6.45 11.52
CA THR A 308 -43.29 -5.78 11.77
C THR A 308 -43.32 -4.44 11.05
N SER A 309 -43.51 -3.37 11.82
CA SER A 309 -43.33 -2.04 11.27
C SER A 309 -41.86 -1.85 10.95
N SER A 310 -41.55 -1.29 9.77
CA SER A 310 -40.26 -0.64 9.66
C SER A 310 -40.35 0.59 10.55
N CYS A 311 -39.82 0.48 11.79
CA CYS A 311 -39.30 1.68 12.42
C CYS A 311 -38.51 2.39 11.32
N PRO A 312 -38.71 3.69 11.07
CA PRO A 312 -37.84 4.41 10.18
C PRO A 312 -36.46 4.22 10.81
N THR A 313 -35.70 3.30 10.24
CA THR A 313 -34.27 3.35 10.38
C THR A 313 -33.97 4.77 9.98
N TYR A 314 -33.18 5.46 10.79
CA TYR A 314 -32.56 6.74 10.46
C TYR A 314 -31.61 6.59 9.23
N ALA A 315 -31.96 5.71 8.28
CA ALA A 315 -31.51 5.59 6.92
C ALA A 315 -32.32 6.51 5.99
N GLY A 316 -32.95 7.56 6.55
CA GLY A 316 -33.48 8.70 5.81
C GLY A 316 -32.61 9.92 6.09
N PHE A 317 -31.92 10.41 5.06
CA PHE A 317 -31.03 11.58 4.99
C PHE A 317 -29.60 11.42 5.54
N SER A 318 -28.72 10.88 4.69
CA SER A 318 -27.26 10.96 4.83
C SER A 318 -26.69 12.39 4.57
N GLU A 319 -27.52 13.44 4.63
CA GLU A 319 -27.09 14.83 4.36
C GLU A 319 -26.79 15.65 5.63
N ASN A 320 -27.26 15.18 6.81
CA ASN A 320 -27.19 15.92 8.08
C ASN A 320 -26.10 15.46 9.06
N THR A 321 -25.28 14.48 8.69
CA THR A 321 -24.09 14.08 9.44
C THR A 321 -22.83 14.43 8.65
N THR A 322 -21.76 14.73 9.37
CA THR A 322 -20.43 15.05 8.80
C THR A 322 -19.37 14.42 9.70
N ASN A 323 -18.24 14.01 9.14
CA ASN A 323 -17.11 13.55 9.94
C ASN A 323 -16.06 14.66 10.06
N MET A 324 -15.21 14.60 11.09
CA MET A 324 -14.15 15.59 11.30
C MET A 324 -13.26 15.80 10.07
N LEU A 325 -13.12 14.76 9.26
CA LEU A 325 -12.33 14.78 8.03
C LEU A 325 -12.97 15.64 6.92
N SER A 326 -14.30 15.75 6.88
CA SER A 326 -15.06 16.57 5.90
C SER A 326 -15.44 17.97 6.43
N MET A 327 -15.29 18.20 7.74
CA MET A 327 -15.67 19.43 8.44
C MET A 327 -14.73 20.62 8.22
N PHE A 328 -13.47 20.37 7.83
CA PHE A 328 -12.47 21.42 7.59
C PHE A 328 -12.05 21.46 6.11
N PRO A 329 -12.94 21.82 5.16
CA PRO A 329 -12.60 21.93 3.76
C PRO A 329 -11.58 23.05 3.52
N THR A 330 -10.75 22.90 2.48
CA THR A 330 -9.76 23.91 2.10
C THR A 330 -10.45 25.24 1.76
N HIS A 331 -10.01 26.31 2.44
CA HIS A 331 -10.30 27.67 1.98
C HIS A 331 -9.74 27.83 0.57
N HIS A 332 -10.62 27.91 -0.44
CA HIS A 332 -10.24 28.01 -1.84
C HIS A 332 -9.26 29.16 -2.16
N GLY A 333 -9.21 30.20 -1.31
CA GLY A 333 -8.26 31.31 -1.43
C GLY A 333 -6.78 30.97 -1.15
N ARG A 334 -6.46 29.85 -0.49
CA ARG A 334 -5.06 29.37 -0.30
C ARG A 334 -4.53 28.55 -1.48
N LEU A 335 -5.39 28.12 -2.41
CA LEU A 335 -5.04 27.19 -3.50
C LEU A 335 -4.11 27.79 -4.57
N ILE A 336 -4.11 29.10 -4.78
CA ILE A 336 -3.28 29.74 -5.82
C ILE A 336 -1.79 29.71 -5.41
N ASN A 337 -1.47 29.99 -4.15
CA ASN A 337 -0.10 29.87 -3.62
C ASN A 337 0.30 28.40 -3.38
N GLN A 338 -0.67 27.50 -3.17
CA GLN A 338 -0.39 26.08 -2.99
C GLN A 338 -0.01 25.36 -4.29
N ARG A 339 -0.41 25.84 -5.47
CA ARG A 339 0.03 25.22 -6.75
C ARG A 339 1.52 25.41 -7.01
N GLU A 340 2.06 26.59 -6.70
CA GLU A 340 3.51 26.84 -6.75
C GLU A 340 4.24 25.95 -5.73
N PHE A 341 3.72 25.92 -4.48
CA PHE A 341 4.21 25.02 -3.44
C PHE A 341 4.19 23.54 -3.85
N PHE A 342 3.10 23.05 -4.45
CA PHE A 342 3.00 21.68 -4.91
C PHE A 342 4.04 21.42 -6.00
N SER A 343 4.12 22.26 -7.03
CA SER A 343 5.13 22.09 -8.10
C SER A 343 6.55 21.98 -7.54
N GLU A 344 6.95 22.89 -6.64
CA GLU A 344 8.32 22.89 -6.09
C GLU A 344 8.61 21.75 -5.07
N THR A 345 7.58 21.11 -4.52
CA THR A 345 7.75 20.17 -3.42
C THR A 345 8.33 18.84 -3.86
N LEU A 346 7.73 18.22 -4.89
CA LEU A 346 8.07 16.88 -5.39
C LEU A 346 8.89 16.91 -6.69
N GLU A 347 9.23 18.10 -7.20
CA GLU A 347 10.25 18.29 -8.23
C GLU A 347 11.68 18.15 -7.66
N THR A 348 11.85 17.97 -6.34
CA THR A 348 13.19 17.68 -5.79
C THR A 348 13.65 16.28 -6.17
N PRO A 349 14.93 16.10 -6.59
CA PRO A 349 15.46 14.81 -7.02
C PRO A 349 15.36 13.70 -5.97
N GLU A 350 15.24 14.06 -4.69
CA GLU A 350 15.11 13.14 -3.56
C GLU A 350 13.82 12.29 -3.64
N PHE A 351 12.76 12.79 -4.30
CA PHE A 351 11.52 12.04 -4.50
C PHE A 351 11.52 11.17 -5.75
N LEU A 352 12.54 11.24 -6.62
CA LEU A 352 12.61 10.40 -7.83
C LEU A 352 12.42 8.91 -7.53
N PRO A 353 13.11 8.31 -6.53
CA PRO A 353 12.94 6.88 -6.23
C PRO A 353 11.52 6.55 -5.76
N PHE A 354 10.92 7.44 -4.94
CA PHE A 354 9.54 7.30 -4.49
C PHE A 354 8.57 7.27 -5.67
N LEU A 355 8.68 8.24 -6.59
CA LEU A 355 7.82 8.32 -7.78
C LEU A 355 7.99 7.12 -8.70
N LYS A 356 9.22 6.62 -8.91
CA LYS A 356 9.45 5.40 -9.69
C LYS A 356 8.78 4.16 -9.08
N LEU A 357 8.84 4.00 -7.76
CA LEU A 357 8.16 2.89 -7.08
C LEU A 357 6.63 3.03 -7.14
N GLN A 358 6.09 4.24 -7.08
CA GLN A 358 4.66 4.48 -7.32
C GLN A 358 4.25 4.11 -8.76
N LEU A 359 5.08 4.44 -9.77
CA LEU A 359 4.85 4.00 -11.15
C LEU A 359 4.88 2.49 -11.30
N LEU A 360 5.78 1.80 -10.60
CA LEU A 360 5.83 0.34 -10.61
C LEU A 360 4.54 -0.27 -10.05
N ASP A 361 4.01 0.24 -8.94
CA ASP A 361 2.70 -0.22 -8.41
C ASP A 361 1.57 -0.02 -9.44
N MET A 362 1.53 1.15 -10.11
CA MET A 362 0.54 1.43 -11.15
C MET A 362 0.68 0.49 -12.36
N ILE A 363 1.91 0.30 -12.84
CA ILE A 363 2.20 -0.56 -13.99
C ILE A 363 1.88 -2.03 -13.68
N HIS A 364 2.16 -2.50 -12.47
CA HIS A 364 1.78 -3.85 -12.06
C HIS A 364 0.28 -4.10 -12.23
N GLY A 365 -0.55 -3.13 -11.81
CA GLY A 365 -1.99 -3.17 -12.05
C GLY A 365 -2.38 -3.18 -13.54
N VAL A 366 -1.65 -2.48 -14.40
CA VAL A 366 -1.82 -2.51 -15.87
C VAL A 366 -1.48 -3.89 -16.44
N TYR A 367 -0.40 -4.52 -15.98
CA TYR A 367 -0.02 -5.87 -16.42
C TYR A 367 -1.04 -6.93 -16.01
N LEU A 368 -1.52 -6.89 -14.76
CA LEU A 368 -2.58 -7.78 -14.30
C LEU A 368 -3.87 -7.64 -15.14
N LYS A 369 -4.21 -6.40 -15.51
CA LYS A 369 -5.28 -6.09 -16.48
C LYS A 369 -5.02 -6.75 -17.84
N ALA A 370 -3.82 -6.61 -18.39
CA ALA A 370 -3.47 -7.19 -19.68
C ALA A 370 -3.50 -8.73 -19.66
N ILE A 371 -3.02 -9.35 -18.58
CA ILE A 371 -3.12 -10.80 -18.39
C ILE A 371 -4.59 -11.24 -18.35
N ALA A 372 -5.47 -10.47 -17.69
CA ALA A 372 -6.92 -10.74 -17.67
C ALA A 372 -7.62 -10.54 -19.02
N MET A 373 -7.00 -9.83 -19.98
CA MET A 373 -7.51 -9.70 -21.35
C MET A 373 -7.15 -10.91 -22.21
N LEU A 374 -6.01 -11.56 -21.93
CA LEU A 374 -5.47 -12.65 -22.73
C LEU A 374 -6.13 -14.00 -22.40
N PRO A 375 -6.30 -14.91 -23.38
CA PRO A 375 -6.89 -16.21 -23.09
C PRO A 375 -5.98 -17.09 -22.24
N VAL A 376 -6.52 -17.68 -21.18
CA VAL A 376 -5.73 -18.49 -20.22
C VAL A 376 -5.11 -19.71 -20.86
N HIS A 377 -5.76 -20.33 -21.86
CA HIS A 377 -5.16 -21.44 -22.59
C HIS A 377 -3.89 -21.00 -23.32
N ALA A 378 -3.92 -19.85 -24.01
CA ALA A 378 -2.77 -19.27 -24.67
C ALA A 378 -1.67 -18.85 -23.67
N LEU A 379 -2.04 -18.22 -22.55
CA LEU A 379 -1.10 -17.83 -21.49
C LEU A 379 -0.32 -19.01 -20.94
N ARG A 380 -1.04 -20.05 -20.49
CA ARG A 380 -0.43 -21.17 -19.76
C ARG A 380 0.11 -22.23 -20.69
N ASN A 381 -0.74 -22.75 -21.57
CA ASN A 381 -0.42 -23.90 -22.42
C ASN A 381 0.17 -23.49 -23.77
N GLY A 382 -0.20 -22.32 -24.27
CA GLY A 382 0.37 -21.72 -25.48
C GLY A 382 1.65 -20.93 -25.24
N HIS A 383 2.17 -20.93 -24.00
CA HIS A 383 3.41 -20.25 -23.58
C HIS A 383 3.45 -18.74 -23.80
N LEU A 384 2.30 -18.08 -23.96
CA LEU A 384 2.25 -16.64 -24.19
C LEU A 384 2.84 -15.83 -23.02
N LEU A 385 2.90 -16.41 -21.81
CA LEU A 385 3.61 -15.83 -20.65
C LEU A 385 5.09 -15.55 -20.95
N HIS A 386 5.79 -16.40 -21.73
CA HIS A 386 7.17 -16.15 -22.16
C HIS A 386 7.24 -14.82 -22.93
N SER A 387 6.36 -14.67 -23.93
CA SER A 387 6.32 -13.49 -24.80
C SER A 387 5.95 -12.24 -23.99
N LEU A 388 5.05 -12.37 -23.01
CA LEU A 388 4.63 -11.29 -22.12
C LEU A 388 5.78 -10.77 -21.26
N VAL A 389 6.52 -11.64 -20.55
CA VAL A 389 7.63 -11.21 -19.68
C VAL A 389 8.89 -10.81 -20.45
N THR A 390 8.98 -11.20 -21.73
CA THR A 390 10.14 -10.95 -22.58
C THR A 390 10.01 -9.66 -23.39
N ALA A 391 8.84 -9.40 -23.97
CA ALA A 391 8.63 -8.29 -24.91
C ALA A 391 7.24 -7.62 -24.80
N GLY A 392 6.39 -8.04 -23.86
CA GLY A 392 5.06 -7.46 -23.62
C GLY A 392 5.13 -6.11 -22.92
N HIS A 393 5.82 -5.13 -23.50
CA HIS A 393 5.99 -3.80 -22.90
C HIS A 393 4.75 -2.93 -23.02
N CYS A 394 4.55 -1.99 -22.09
CA CYS A 394 3.37 -1.12 -22.08
C CYS A 394 3.48 0.17 -22.90
N TYR A 395 4.66 0.48 -23.46
CA TYR A 395 4.83 1.63 -24.36
C TYR A 395 4.39 1.30 -25.79
N GLY A 396 3.80 2.28 -26.47
CA GLY A 396 3.27 2.14 -27.82
C GLY A 396 2.15 3.15 -28.11
N PRO A 397 1.50 3.05 -29.28
CA PRO A 397 0.49 4.02 -29.72
C PRO A 397 -0.87 3.90 -29.02
N LEU A 398 -1.13 2.79 -28.33
CA LEU A 398 -2.40 2.55 -27.62
C LEU A 398 -2.28 2.91 -26.13
N ASP A 399 -3.34 2.67 -25.36
CA ASP A 399 -3.24 2.70 -23.92
C ASP A 399 -2.32 1.57 -23.40
N PRO A 400 -1.77 1.70 -22.18
CA PRO A 400 -0.80 0.74 -21.65
C PRO A 400 -1.26 -0.72 -21.63
N VAL A 401 -2.54 -1.01 -21.40
CA VAL A 401 -3.05 -2.40 -21.37
C VAL A 401 -3.04 -2.98 -22.78
N SER A 402 -3.56 -2.21 -23.72
CA SER A 402 -3.66 -2.60 -25.13
C SER A 402 -2.29 -2.79 -25.78
N ASN A 403 -1.30 -1.94 -25.44
CA ASN A 403 0.08 -2.11 -25.87
C ASN A 403 0.67 -3.43 -25.36
N ILE A 404 0.49 -3.77 -24.08
CA ILE A 404 0.99 -5.05 -23.53
C ILE A 404 0.39 -6.22 -24.32
N VAL A 405 -0.92 -6.21 -24.58
CA VAL A 405 -1.59 -7.27 -25.33
C VAL A 405 -1.00 -7.39 -26.73
N ILE A 406 -0.99 -6.32 -27.52
CA ILE A 406 -0.49 -6.34 -28.91
C ILE A 406 0.99 -6.73 -28.97
N ASN A 407 1.83 -6.14 -28.12
CA ASN A 407 3.27 -6.41 -28.12
C ASN A 407 3.57 -7.86 -27.74
N THR A 408 2.81 -8.42 -26.80
CA THR A 408 2.89 -9.83 -26.40
C THR A 408 2.52 -10.76 -27.56
N VAL A 409 1.39 -10.51 -28.23
CA VAL A 409 0.93 -11.37 -29.35
C VAL A 409 1.86 -11.23 -30.56
N TRP A 410 2.30 -10.01 -30.87
CA TRP A 410 3.25 -9.77 -31.95
C TRP A 410 4.54 -10.54 -31.73
N TYR A 411 5.12 -10.46 -30.53
CA TYR A 411 6.36 -11.17 -30.24
C TYR A 411 6.19 -12.69 -30.34
N ASP A 412 5.07 -13.23 -29.85
CA ASP A 412 4.74 -14.66 -29.97
C ASP A 412 4.64 -15.13 -31.43
N VAL A 413 4.08 -14.29 -32.31
CA VAL A 413 3.91 -14.61 -33.74
C VAL A 413 5.24 -14.54 -34.49
N VAL A 414 6.08 -13.55 -34.19
CA VAL A 414 7.32 -13.28 -34.95
C VAL A 414 8.50 -14.08 -34.42
N PHE A 415 8.55 -14.32 -33.11
CA PHE A 415 9.61 -15.05 -32.41
C PHE A 415 9.01 -16.19 -31.57
N PRO A 416 8.27 -17.14 -32.18
CA PRO A 416 7.65 -18.23 -31.44
C PRO A 416 8.69 -19.13 -30.79
N LEU A 417 8.36 -19.67 -29.62
CA LEU A 417 9.16 -20.73 -29.01
C LEU A 417 9.21 -21.95 -29.91
N SER A 418 10.39 -22.58 -29.99
CA SER A 418 10.54 -23.84 -30.72
C SER A 418 9.69 -24.94 -30.06
N LYS A 419 9.21 -25.92 -30.85
CA LYS A 419 8.34 -26.99 -30.34
C LYS A 419 8.99 -27.80 -29.22
N ASP A 420 10.31 -28.01 -29.31
CA ASP A 420 11.07 -28.77 -28.32
C ASP A 420 11.13 -28.01 -27.00
N VAL A 421 11.42 -26.70 -27.05
CA VAL A 421 11.44 -25.83 -25.86
C VAL A 421 10.04 -25.70 -25.26
N ALA A 422 9.01 -25.48 -26.09
CA ALA A 422 7.62 -25.43 -25.66
C ALA A 422 7.19 -26.71 -24.91
N PHE A 423 7.54 -27.89 -25.43
CA PHE A 423 7.29 -29.17 -24.77
C PHE A 423 8.03 -29.29 -23.43
N GLU A 424 9.28 -28.82 -23.36
CA GLU A 424 10.08 -28.80 -22.13
C GLU A 424 9.63 -27.74 -21.11
N VAL A 425 8.96 -26.68 -21.53
CA VAL A 425 8.37 -25.66 -20.64
C VAL A 425 7.01 -26.13 -20.15
N GLY A 426 6.18 -26.75 -21.00
CA GLY A 426 4.82 -27.16 -20.61
C GLY A 426 3.97 -25.99 -20.08
N ALA A 427 2.91 -26.30 -19.34
CA ALA A 427 2.03 -25.27 -18.80
C ALA A 427 2.74 -24.43 -17.72
N ALA A 428 2.80 -23.11 -17.89
CA ALA A 428 3.50 -22.21 -16.97
C ALA A 428 2.54 -21.27 -16.23
N ASP A 429 2.97 -20.82 -15.05
CA ASP A 429 2.37 -19.75 -14.26
C ASP A 429 3.48 -18.76 -13.84
N ILE A 430 3.12 -17.57 -13.37
CA ILE A 430 4.09 -16.63 -12.78
C ILE A 430 4.13 -16.88 -11.28
N LEU A 431 5.18 -17.52 -10.79
CA LEU A 431 5.35 -17.82 -9.36
C LEU A 431 6.22 -16.77 -8.67
N ASP A 432 7.22 -16.25 -9.34
CA ASP A 432 8.12 -15.21 -8.83
C ASP A 432 7.70 -13.84 -9.36
N VAL A 433 7.30 -12.97 -8.44
CA VAL A 433 6.91 -11.58 -8.68
C VAL A 433 8.00 -10.76 -9.37
N ARG A 434 9.28 -11.15 -9.25
CA ARG A 434 10.40 -10.43 -9.87
C ARG A 434 10.43 -10.55 -11.39
N SER A 435 9.87 -11.63 -11.95
CA SER A 435 9.73 -11.79 -13.40
C SER A 435 8.86 -10.68 -13.98
N MET A 436 7.78 -10.34 -13.30
CA MET A 436 6.90 -9.23 -13.64
C MET A 436 7.60 -7.89 -13.42
N HIS A 437 8.19 -7.69 -12.24
CA HIS A 437 8.90 -6.45 -11.89
C HIS A 437 9.95 -6.05 -12.96
N ARG A 438 10.63 -7.03 -13.58
CA ARG A 438 11.60 -6.76 -14.64
C ARG A 438 10.95 -6.17 -15.90
N VAL A 439 9.88 -6.77 -16.42
CA VAL A 439 9.22 -6.25 -17.63
C VAL A 439 8.48 -4.94 -17.35
N GLU A 440 7.98 -4.76 -16.14
CA GLU A 440 7.34 -3.53 -15.65
C GLU A 440 8.34 -2.38 -15.59
N SER A 441 9.49 -2.59 -14.94
CA SER A 441 10.57 -1.61 -14.85
C SER A 441 11.11 -1.22 -16.23
N ARG A 442 11.34 -2.21 -17.11
CA ARG A 442 11.74 -1.96 -18.50
C ARG A 442 10.71 -1.15 -19.30
N SER A 443 9.43 -1.33 -19.00
CA SER A 443 8.39 -0.52 -19.62
C SER A 443 8.42 0.93 -19.16
N ILE A 444 8.76 1.20 -17.89
CA ILE A 444 9.06 2.56 -17.40
C ILE A 444 10.26 3.12 -18.15
N ASP A 445 11.35 2.36 -18.26
CA ASP A 445 12.56 2.80 -18.96
C ASP A 445 12.24 3.23 -20.41
N GLY A 446 11.39 2.47 -21.11
CA GLY A 446 10.90 2.82 -22.45
C GLY A 446 10.06 4.10 -22.48
N LEU A 447 9.08 4.24 -21.58
CA LEU A 447 8.25 5.45 -21.48
C LEU A 447 9.07 6.70 -21.13
N VAL A 448 10.01 6.58 -20.19
CA VAL A 448 10.93 7.65 -19.79
C VAL A 448 11.84 8.02 -20.96
N ALA A 449 12.43 7.04 -21.66
CA ALA A 449 13.25 7.29 -22.83
C ALA A 449 12.47 8.00 -23.95
N TYR A 450 11.20 7.65 -24.15
CA TYR A 450 10.33 8.32 -25.11
C TYR A 450 10.14 9.80 -24.76
N LEU A 451 9.76 10.10 -23.52
CA LEU A 451 9.52 11.48 -23.06
C LEU A 451 10.78 12.34 -23.09
N ARG A 452 11.95 11.74 -22.81
CA ARG A 452 13.26 12.39 -22.83
C ARG A 452 13.79 12.70 -24.24
N ARG A 453 13.07 12.32 -25.30
CA ARG A 453 13.38 12.80 -26.66
C ARG A 453 13.19 14.30 -26.80
N SER A 454 12.31 14.88 -25.98
CA SER A 454 12.19 16.33 -25.88
C SER A 454 13.44 16.90 -25.18
N PRO A 455 14.19 17.85 -25.80
CA PRO A 455 15.42 18.39 -25.22
C PRO A 455 15.25 19.05 -23.85
N SER A 456 14.04 19.49 -23.52
CA SER A 456 13.69 20.16 -22.26
C SER A 456 13.28 19.21 -21.15
N THR A 457 13.23 17.89 -21.40
CA THR A 457 12.67 16.91 -20.45
C THR A 457 13.78 16.06 -19.85
N ASN A 458 14.07 16.26 -18.57
CA ASN A 458 14.97 15.38 -17.83
C ASN A 458 14.21 14.14 -17.30
N GLU A 459 14.90 13.26 -16.58
CA GLU A 459 14.30 12.04 -16.02
C GLU A 459 13.25 12.31 -14.93
N GLN A 460 13.49 13.29 -14.05
CA GLN A 460 12.54 13.72 -13.03
C GLN A 460 11.25 14.22 -13.69
N ASP A 461 11.38 15.05 -14.71
CA ASP A 461 10.23 15.61 -15.44
C ASP A 461 9.43 14.50 -16.11
N ALA A 462 10.11 13.56 -16.77
CA ALA A 462 9.48 12.42 -17.44
C ALA A 462 8.70 11.54 -16.45
N VAL A 463 9.32 11.15 -15.33
CA VAL A 463 8.67 10.35 -14.28
C VAL A 463 7.48 11.10 -13.67
N THR A 464 7.64 12.39 -13.38
CA THR A 464 6.56 13.23 -12.83
C THR A 464 5.39 13.35 -13.80
N MET A 465 5.66 13.51 -15.10
CA MET A 465 4.61 13.53 -16.13
C MET A 465 3.86 12.20 -16.23
N LEU A 466 4.57 11.06 -16.13
CA LEU A 466 3.95 9.73 -16.16
C LEU A 466 3.04 9.51 -14.95
N CYS A 467 3.47 9.94 -13.76
CA CYS A 467 2.65 9.90 -12.54
C CYS A 467 1.40 10.77 -12.72
N LYS A 468 1.55 12.06 -13.02
CA LYS A 468 0.43 13.01 -13.18
C LYS A 468 -0.60 12.58 -14.22
N LYS A 469 -0.19 11.84 -15.25
CA LYS A 469 -1.08 11.32 -16.29
C LYS A 469 -1.55 9.88 -16.04
N ARG A 470 -1.17 9.26 -14.93
CA ARG A 470 -1.44 7.85 -14.60
C ARG A 470 -1.13 6.91 -15.77
N LEU A 471 0.05 7.09 -16.37
CA LEU A 471 0.53 6.34 -17.54
C LEU A 471 -0.28 6.54 -18.83
N ASN A 472 -1.31 7.41 -18.85
CA ASN A 472 -2.12 7.68 -20.03
C ASN A 472 -1.41 8.67 -20.98
N THR A 473 -0.28 8.24 -21.51
CA THR A 473 0.55 8.96 -22.48
C THR A 473 0.73 8.09 -23.72
N PRO A 474 -0.28 8.01 -24.62
CA PRO A 474 -0.10 7.29 -25.88
C PRO A 474 1.06 7.90 -26.66
N ILE A 475 1.90 7.05 -27.23
CA ILE A 475 3.01 7.47 -28.07
C ILE A 475 2.44 7.85 -29.44
N LEU A 476 2.27 9.16 -29.66
CA LEU A 476 1.72 9.69 -30.90
C LEU A 476 2.76 9.76 -32.02
N ASP A 477 4.03 9.98 -31.65
CA ASP A 477 5.16 9.98 -32.58
C ASP A 477 5.93 8.67 -32.50
N LEU A 478 5.68 7.80 -33.48
CA LEU A 478 6.30 6.48 -33.60
C LEU A 478 7.66 6.52 -34.31
N TYR A 479 8.20 7.71 -34.62
CA TYR A 479 9.54 7.81 -35.19
C TYR A 479 10.61 7.27 -34.25
N ASN A 480 11.57 6.52 -34.79
CA ASN A 480 12.77 6.04 -34.11
C ASN A 480 12.51 5.25 -32.81
N MET A 481 11.42 4.47 -32.77
CA MET A 481 11.05 3.63 -31.63
C MET A 481 12.09 2.54 -31.27
N CYS A 482 13.08 2.31 -32.14
CA CYS A 482 14.24 1.47 -31.85
C CYS A 482 14.99 1.93 -30.60
N ASP A 483 15.24 3.24 -30.45
CA ASP A 483 15.99 3.78 -29.30
C ASP A 483 15.22 3.64 -27.97
N VAL A 484 13.89 3.79 -28.03
CA VAL A 484 13.00 3.55 -26.89
C VAL A 484 13.00 2.07 -26.51
N ALA A 485 12.93 1.19 -27.50
CA ALA A 485 12.99 -0.25 -27.29
C ALA A 485 14.37 -0.70 -26.75
N LEU A 486 15.46 -0.07 -27.21
CA LEU A 486 16.82 -0.29 -26.69
C LEU A 486 16.94 0.12 -25.22
N ALA A 487 16.42 1.29 -24.85
CA ALA A 487 16.40 1.76 -23.46
C ALA A 487 15.59 0.80 -22.55
N ALA A 488 14.47 0.30 -23.06
CA ALA A 488 13.65 -0.72 -22.40
C ALA A 488 14.28 -2.13 -22.41
N LYS A 489 15.48 -2.32 -22.98
CA LYS A 489 16.14 -3.63 -23.11
C LYS A 489 15.25 -4.66 -23.83
N HIS A 490 14.48 -4.21 -24.82
CA HIS A 490 13.68 -5.08 -25.69
C HIS A 490 14.63 -6.05 -26.43
N PRO A 491 14.29 -7.34 -26.55
CA PRO A 491 15.17 -8.33 -27.19
C PRO A 491 15.43 -8.07 -28.68
N GLN A 492 14.43 -7.48 -29.36
CA GLN A 492 14.45 -7.22 -30.81
C GLN A 492 14.05 -5.76 -31.14
N PRO A 493 14.85 -4.76 -30.74
CA PRO A 493 14.43 -3.35 -30.77
C PRO A 493 14.24 -2.80 -32.18
N ALA A 494 15.08 -3.22 -33.13
CA ALA A 494 14.97 -2.81 -34.53
C ALA A 494 13.71 -3.38 -35.20
N ALA A 495 13.42 -4.66 -34.98
CA ALA A 495 12.21 -5.31 -35.50
C ALA A 495 10.95 -4.70 -34.89
N PHE A 496 10.98 -4.40 -33.60
CA PHE A 496 9.88 -3.76 -32.90
C PHE A 496 9.60 -2.34 -33.42
N GLY A 497 10.64 -1.51 -33.59
CA GLY A 497 10.50 -0.18 -34.19
C GLY A 497 9.91 -0.24 -35.60
N ALA A 498 10.40 -1.17 -36.42
CA ALA A 498 9.89 -1.38 -37.79
C ALA A 498 8.43 -1.84 -37.83
N PHE A 499 7.99 -2.62 -36.84
CA PHE A 499 6.61 -3.05 -36.66
C PHE A 499 5.71 -1.85 -36.32
N LEU A 500 6.09 -1.05 -35.32
CA LEU A 500 5.30 0.11 -34.90
C LEU A 500 5.12 1.15 -36.02
N GLU A 501 6.15 1.40 -36.82
CA GLU A 501 6.08 2.38 -37.92
C GLU A 501 5.17 1.97 -39.08
N ARG A 502 4.92 0.67 -39.26
CA ARG A 502 4.25 0.14 -40.46
C ARG A 502 2.89 -0.49 -40.19
N ALA A 503 2.65 -0.98 -38.98
CA ALA A 503 1.42 -1.68 -38.65
C ALA A 503 0.27 -0.71 -38.32
N SER A 504 -0.94 -1.03 -38.80
CA SER A 504 -2.17 -0.35 -38.39
C SER A 504 -2.66 -0.86 -37.02
N ILE A 505 -1.86 -0.61 -35.98
CA ILE A 505 -2.01 -1.23 -34.64
C ILE A 505 -3.39 -0.98 -34.03
N LEU A 506 -3.91 0.25 -34.13
CA LEU A 506 -5.24 0.59 -33.62
C LEU A 506 -6.33 -0.27 -34.27
N GLN A 507 -6.28 -0.44 -35.60
CA GLN A 507 -7.28 -1.24 -36.32
C GLN A 507 -7.20 -2.73 -35.96
N LEU A 508 -6.00 -3.25 -35.73
CA LEU A 508 -5.80 -4.64 -35.30
C LEU A 508 -6.38 -4.86 -33.89
N TYR A 509 -6.13 -3.93 -32.98
CA TYR A 509 -6.63 -4.03 -31.62
C TYR A 509 -8.14 -3.84 -31.52
N ASP A 510 -8.71 -2.87 -32.23
CA ASP A 510 -10.17 -2.65 -32.29
C ASP A 510 -10.89 -3.90 -32.80
N ARG A 511 -10.34 -4.56 -33.83
CA ARG A 511 -10.87 -5.83 -34.33
C ARG A 511 -10.83 -6.92 -33.26
N TYR A 512 -9.71 -7.04 -32.54
CA TYR A 512 -9.59 -8.00 -31.44
C TYR A 512 -10.64 -7.75 -30.34
N CYS A 513 -10.84 -6.50 -29.93
CA CYS A 513 -11.86 -6.13 -28.96
C CYS A 513 -13.26 -6.50 -29.43
N LEU A 514 -13.61 -6.18 -30.68
CA LEU A 514 -14.92 -6.52 -31.27
C LEU A 514 -15.14 -8.04 -31.32
N SER A 515 -14.16 -8.81 -31.81
CA SER A 515 -14.24 -10.26 -31.86
C SER A 515 -14.36 -10.88 -30.47
N ARG A 516 -13.69 -10.30 -29.46
CA ARG A 516 -13.75 -10.78 -28.07
C ARG A 516 -15.10 -10.48 -27.39
N VAL A 517 -15.73 -9.35 -27.70
CA VAL A 517 -17.06 -9.01 -27.17
C VAL A 517 -18.16 -9.90 -27.77
N HIS A 518 -18.03 -10.23 -29.07
CA HIS A 518 -19.06 -10.98 -29.80
C HIS A 518 -18.81 -12.49 -29.89
N GLY A 519 -17.62 -12.97 -29.50
CA GLY A 519 -17.18 -14.34 -29.69
C GLY A 519 -16.39 -14.91 -28.51
N HIS A 520 -15.89 -16.13 -28.67
CA HIS A 520 -15.06 -16.78 -27.65
C HIS A 520 -13.67 -16.12 -27.57
N PRO A 521 -13.11 -15.85 -26.38
CA PRO A 521 -11.81 -15.18 -26.23
C PRO A 521 -10.66 -15.87 -26.99
N ASP A 522 -10.62 -17.21 -26.98
CA ASP A 522 -9.61 -17.97 -27.74
C ASP A 522 -9.72 -17.73 -29.26
N SER A 523 -10.94 -17.68 -29.81
CA SER A 523 -11.15 -17.45 -31.24
C SER A 523 -10.74 -16.04 -31.67
N ALA A 524 -11.10 -15.03 -30.88
CA ALA A 524 -10.69 -13.65 -31.12
C ALA A 524 -9.15 -13.50 -31.07
N PHE A 525 -8.50 -14.24 -30.17
CA PHE A 525 -7.05 -14.26 -30.07
C PHE A 525 -6.38 -14.91 -31.29
N GLU A 526 -6.89 -16.03 -31.79
CA GLU A 526 -6.38 -16.64 -33.02
C GLU A 526 -6.57 -15.74 -34.25
N GLU A 527 -7.70 -15.03 -34.34
CA GLU A 527 -7.91 -14.02 -35.39
C GLU A 527 -6.86 -12.90 -35.32
N LEU A 528 -6.55 -12.42 -34.11
CA LEU A 528 -5.51 -11.41 -33.91
C LEU A 528 -4.13 -11.94 -34.31
N LYS A 529 -3.76 -13.16 -33.92
CA LYS A 529 -2.49 -13.79 -34.34
C LYS A 529 -2.36 -13.85 -35.86
N MET A 530 -3.42 -14.30 -36.54
CA MET A 530 -3.43 -14.40 -37.99
C MET A 530 -3.32 -13.03 -38.65
N ALA A 531 -4.00 -12.02 -38.13
CA ALA A 531 -3.91 -10.65 -38.63
C ALA A 531 -2.49 -10.07 -38.45
N LEU A 532 -1.87 -10.26 -37.28
CA LEU A 532 -0.49 -9.83 -37.01
C LEU A 532 0.53 -10.55 -37.88
N LEU A 533 0.34 -11.85 -38.14
CA LEU A 533 1.19 -12.62 -39.05
C LEU A 533 1.10 -12.09 -40.49
N GLN A 534 -0.11 -11.77 -40.96
CA GLN A 534 -0.33 -11.18 -42.28
C GLN A 534 0.32 -9.80 -42.40
N GLU A 535 0.19 -8.94 -41.38
CA GLU A 535 0.83 -7.63 -41.38
C GLU A 535 2.36 -7.74 -41.35
N THR A 536 2.91 -8.66 -40.56
CA THR A 536 4.37 -8.85 -40.49
C THR A 536 4.93 -9.40 -41.81
N THR A 537 4.22 -10.31 -42.47
CA THR A 537 4.62 -10.86 -43.78
C THR A 537 4.52 -9.86 -44.92
N ARG A 538 3.54 -8.94 -44.88
CA ARG A 538 3.44 -7.81 -45.83
C ARG A 538 4.59 -6.82 -45.71
N VAL A 539 5.19 -6.72 -44.52
CA VAL A 539 6.27 -5.79 -44.17
C VAL A 539 7.67 -6.39 -44.43
N ALA A 540 7.78 -7.65 -44.86
CA ALA A 540 9.03 -8.38 -44.92
C ALA A 540 9.99 -7.93 -46.04
N VAL A 541 11.10 -7.29 -45.65
CA VAL A 541 12.42 -7.51 -46.29
C VAL A 541 13.56 -7.75 -45.25
N PRO A 542 13.56 -7.21 -44.01
CA PRO A 542 14.64 -7.55 -43.04
C PRO A 542 14.27 -8.49 -41.87
N VAL A 543 13.00 -8.56 -41.43
CA VAL A 543 12.63 -9.20 -40.14
C VAL A 543 12.85 -10.73 -40.13
N GLN A 544 12.67 -11.41 -41.27
CA GLN A 544 12.89 -12.86 -41.40
C GLN A 544 14.38 -13.24 -41.48
N GLN A 545 15.26 -12.34 -41.94
CA GLN A 545 16.71 -12.58 -41.91
C GLN A 545 17.26 -12.48 -40.48
N CYS A 546 16.82 -11.51 -39.68
CA CYS A 546 17.24 -11.39 -38.27
C CYS A 546 16.76 -12.56 -37.39
N ALA A 547 15.54 -13.05 -37.59
CA ALA A 547 15.01 -14.20 -36.86
C ALA A 547 15.78 -15.51 -37.16
N HIS A 548 16.20 -15.71 -38.41
CA HIS A 548 16.96 -16.89 -38.82
C HIS A 548 18.46 -16.83 -38.45
N ASP A 549 19.05 -15.65 -38.39
CA ASP A 549 20.49 -15.48 -38.07
C ASP A 549 20.78 -15.64 -36.57
N MET A 550 19.86 -15.26 -35.67
CA MET A 550 20.03 -15.46 -34.21
C MET A 550 19.78 -16.91 -33.77
N ASP A 551 18.72 -17.56 -34.28
CA ASP A 551 18.39 -18.94 -33.86
C ASP A 551 19.50 -19.93 -34.25
N LYS A 552 20.24 -19.66 -35.33
CA LYS A 552 21.44 -20.43 -35.65
C LYS A 552 22.67 -19.94 -34.90
N SER A 553 22.96 -18.64 -34.86
CA SER A 553 24.26 -18.19 -34.34
C SER A 553 24.35 -18.26 -32.81
N THR A 554 23.26 -17.99 -32.08
CA THR A 554 23.23 -18.06 -30.61
C THR A 554 23.09 -19.50 -30.12
N ALA A 555 22.26 -20.32 -30.79
CA ALA A 555 22.19 -21.75 -30.50
C ALA A 555 23.49 -22.47 -30.90
N PHE A 556 24.15 -22.12 -32.01
CA PHE A 556 25.48 -22.66 -32.35
C PHE A 556 26.56 -22.23 -31.35
N LEU A 557 26.56 -20.97 -30.88
CA LEU A 557 27.51 -20.51 -29.84
C LEU A 557 27.25 -21.19 -28.48
N TRP A 558 25.99 -21.51 -28.17
CA TRP A 558 25.62 -22.32 -27.00
C TRP A 558 26.03 -23.80 -27.16
N LEU A 559 25.71 -24.42 -28.30
CA LEU A 559 26.02 -25.83 -28.60
C LEU A 559 27.52 -26.10 -28.72
N ASN A 560 28.31 -25.13 -29.20
CA ASN A 560 29.76 -25.31 -29.39
C ASN A 560 30.61 -25.17 -28.12
N ASN A 561 30.03 -24.76 -26.97
CA ASN A 561 30.72 -24.66 -25.67
C ASN A 561 30.46 -25.87 -24.72
N MET A 562 30.05 -27.01 -25.32
CA MET A 562 29.46 -28.20 -24.68
C MET A 562 30.31 -28.96 -23.62
N SER A 563 31.63 -28.77 -23.52
CA SER A 563 32.45 -29.50 -22.55
C SER A 563 32.42 -28.90 -21.14
N SER A 564 32.20 -27.58 -21.00
CA SER A 564 32.13 -26.87 -19.71
C SER A 564 30.70 -26.68 -19.18
N GLN A 565 29.66 -27.11 -19.92
CA GLN A 565 28.26 -26.77 -19.66
C GLN A 565 27.33 -27.93 -19.24
N LYS A 566 27.81 -29.18 -19.16
CA LYS A 566 26.98 -30.30 -18.65
C LYS A 566 26.37 -30.00 -17.28
N THR A 567 27.15 -29.40 -16.38
CA THR A 567 26.69 -28.97 -15.05
C THR A 567 25.62 -27.88 -15.14
N ALA A 568 25.69 -26.98 -16.11
CA ALA A 568 24.70 -25.92 -16.30
C ALA A 568 23.35 -26.47 -16.81
N LEU A 569 23.38 -27.42 -17.76
CA LEU A 569 22.18 -28.10 -18.24
C LEU A 569 21.52 -28.96 -17.15
N VAL A 570 22.32 -29.70 -16.37
CA VAL A 570 21.82 -30.46 -15.21
C VAL A 570 21.19 -29.50 -14.20
N THR A 571 21.87 -28.42 -13.85
CA THR A 571 21.33 -27.39 -12.95
C THR A 571 20.01 -26.83 -13.50
N LEU A 572 19.94 -26.46 -14.78
CA LEU A 572 18.70 -25.97 -15.42
C LEU A 572 17.57 -26.99 -15.37
N SER A 573 17.86 -28.28 -15.60
CA SER A 573 16.87 -29.35 -15.50
C SER A 573 16.33 -29.53 -14.09
N GLU A 574 17.20 -29.50 -13.07
CA GLU A 574 16.80 -29.56 -11.65
C GLU A 574 15.95 -28.34 -11.27
N LYS A 575 16.33 -27.15 -11.78
CA LYS A 575 15.55 -25.94 -11.61
C LYS A 575 14.15 -26.09 -12.24
N ARG A 576 14.05 -26.57 -13.48
CA ARG A 576 12.74 -26.79 -14.14
C ARG A 576 11.85 -27.77 -13.34
N LEU A 577 12.41 -28.87 -12.84
CA LEU A 577 11.68 -29.83 -12.00
C LEU A 577 11.17 -29.19 -10.69
N SER A 578 12.01 -28.40 -10.02
CA SER A 578 11.64 -27.68 -8.80
C SER A 578 10.55 -26.63 -9.05
N PHE A 579 10.58 -25.96 -10.21
CA PHE A 579 9.54 -25.03 -10.61
C PHE A 579 8.19 -25.73 -10.79
N ARG A 580 8.15 -26.79 -11.62
CA ARG A 580 6.93 -27.58 -11.88
C ARG A 580 6.31 -28.15 -10.60
N SER A 581 7.15 -28.72 -9.73
CA SER A 581 6.72 -29.24 -8.44
C SER A 581 6.06 -28.17 -7.56
N ARG A 582 6.64 -26.97 -7.48
CA ARG A 582 6.05 -25.84 -6.74
C ARG A 582 4.75 -25.35 -7.37
N GLN A 583 4.73 -25.24 -8.69
CA GLN A 583 3.54 -24.84 -9.45
C GLN A 583 2.35 -25.77 -9.15
N ASP A 584 2.57 -27.09 -9.21
CA ASP A 584 1.53 -28.08 -8.93
C ASP A 584 1.00 -27.96 -7.50
N ILE A 585 1.89 -27.74 -6.51
CA ILE A 585 1.50 -27.55 -5.11
C ILE A 585 0.63 -26.30 -4.96
N PHE A 586 1.09 -25.15 -5.45
CA PHE A 586 0.37 -23.89 -5.29
C PHE A 586 -0.98 -23.93 -6.01
N ARG A 587 -1.06 -24.52 -7.19
CA ARG A 587 -2.34 -24.68 -7.89
C ARG A 587 -3.34 -25.51 -7.11
N ARG A 588 -2.93 -26.65 -6.56
CA ARG A 588 -3.82 -27.50 -5.74
C ARG A 588 -4.36 -26.74 -4.53
N VAL A 589 -3.49 -25.97 -3.85
CA VAL A 589 -3.91 -25.14 -2.71
C VAL A 589 -4.90 -24.06 -3.15
N LEU A 590 -4.59 -23.31 -4.20
CA LEU A 590 -5.46 -22.23 -4.68
C LEU A 590 -6.81 -22.74 -5.21
N GLU A 591 -6.81 -23.88 -5.89
CA GLU A 591 -8.04 -24.55 -6.34
C GLU A 591 -8.92 -24.97 -5.15
N HIS A 592 -8.33 -25.51 -4.08
CA HIS A 592 -9.06 -25.80 -2.85
C HIS A 592 -9.62 -24.53 -2.20
N LEU A 593 -8.82 -23.46 -2.12
CA LEU A 593 -9.27 -22.20 -1.53
C LEU A 593 -10.42 -21.55 -2.32
N LEU A 594 -10.45 -21.70 -3.64
CA LEU A 594 -11.58 -21.24 -4.47
C LEU A 594 -12.84 -22.05 -4.23
N ILE A 595 -12.70 -23.37 -4.03
CA ILE A 595 -13.82 -24.24 -3.65
C ILE A 595 -14.37 -23.81 -2.29
N ASP A 596 -13.50 -23.63 -1.29
CA ASP A 596 -13.89 -23.17 0.05
C ASP A 596 -14.58 -21.80 -0.01
N TYR A 597 -14.06 -20.87 -0.84
CA TYR A 597 -14.67 -19.57 -1.06
C TYR A 597 -16.10 -19.70 -1.61
N GLY A 598 -16.31 -20.55 -2.62
CA GLY A 598 -17.63 -20.78 -3.22
C GLY A 598 -18.66 -21.38 -2.26
N TYR A 599 -18.22 -22.06 -1.20
CA TYR A 599 -19.11 -22.61 -0.17
C TYR A 599 -19.40 -21.65 1.00
N ARG A 600 -18.81 -20.44 1.04
CA ARG A 600 -19.05 -19.47 2.13
C ARG A 600 -20.43 -18.81 2.11
N GLY A 601 -21.16 -18.88 1.00
CA GLY A 601 -22.51 -18.36 0.91
C GLY A 601 -23.26 -18.86 -0.34
N PRO A 602 -24.60 -18.98 -0.29
CA PRO A 602 -25.40 -19.52 -1.40
C PRO A 602 -25.40 -18.66 -2.67
N LEU A 603 -24.85 -17.44 -2.61
CA LEU A 603 -24.76 -16.49 -3.73
C LEU A 603 -23.34 -16.35 -4.30
N GLU A 604 -22.33 -16.99 -3.68
CA GLU A 604 -20.96 -16.90 -4.17
C GLU A 604 -20.78 -17.82 -5.39
N PRO A 605 -20.28 -17.31 -6.53
CA PRO A 605 -20.11 -18.13 -7.71
C PRO A 605 -18.90 -19.05 -7.57
N LEU A 606 -18.99 -20.24 -8.18
CA LEU A 606 -17.87 -21.18 -8.25
C LEU A 606 -16.84 -20.69 -9.28
N TYR A 607 -15.68 -20.30 -8.79
CA TYR A 607 -14.57 -19.84 -9.62
C TYR A 607 -13.64 -20.99 -10.02
N LYS A 608 -13.13 -20.94 -11.25
CA LYS A 608 -12.06 -21.80 -11.75
C LYS A 608 -10.76 -21.02 -11.80
N LEU A 609 -9.67 -21.65 -11.34
CA LEU A 609 -8.33 -21.09 -11.37
C LEU A 609 -7.85 -20.95 -12.82
N GLY A 610 -7.52 -19.72 -13.22
CA GLY A 610 -6.87 -19.42 -14.48
C GLY A 610 -5.36 -19.54 -14.36
N VAL A 611 -4.72 -18.40 -14.10
CA VAL A 611 -3.26 -18.24 -14.04
C VAL A 611 -2.82 -17.63 -12.71
N ILE A 612 -1.73 -18.14 -12.14
CA ILE A 612 -1.07 -17.51 -10.99
C ILE A 612 -0.21 -16.37 -11.51
N CYS A 613 -0.39 -15.18 -10.93
CA CYS A 613 0.22 -13.93 -11.37
C CYS A 613 1.38 -13.46 -10.48
N GLY A 614 1.71 -14.23 -9.43
CA GLY A 614 2.84 -13.97 -8.55
C GLY A 614 2.62 -14.59 -7.18
N VAL A 615 3.70 -15.07 -6.57
CA VAL A 615 3.73 -15.61 -5.21
C VAL A 615 4.92 -15.02 -4.46
N THR A 616 4.67 -14.47 -3.29
CA THR A 616 5.69 -14.00 -2.36
C THR A 616 5.73 -14.89 -1.13
N ARG A 617 6.91 -15.04 -0.53
CA ARG A 617 7.13 -15.92 0.61
C ARG A 617 7.85 -15.20 1.75
N LYS A 618 7.25 -15.15 2.94
CA LYS A 618 7.99 -14.85 4.16
C LYS A 618 8.61 -16.11 4.74
N ARG A 619 9.93 -16.09 4.96
CA ARG A 619 10.55 -17.06 5.87
C ARG A 619 10.29 -16.64 7.31
N ASN A 620 9.66 -17.51 8.07
CA ASN A 620 9.56 -17.34 9.52
C ASN A 620 10.51 -18.32 10.19
N TYR A 621 11.46 -17.83 11.00
CA TYR A 621 12.46 -18.70 11.67
C TYR A 621 11.84 -19.61 12.73
N SER A 622 10.59 -19.37 13.11
CA SER A 622 9.88 -20.06 14.19
C SER A 622 8.58 -20.77 13.77
N CYS A 623 8.16 -20.66 12.50
CA CYS A 623 6.86 -21.15 12.00
C CYS A 623 6.96 -21.52 10.50
N THR A 624 5.91 -22.12 9.94
CA THR A 624 5.80 -22.47 8.52
C THR A 624 5.82 -21.23 7.63
N ASP A 625 6.44 -21.35 6.44
CA ASP A 625 6.53 -20.27 5.45
C ASP A 625 5.12 -19.75 5.08
N VAL A 626 4.91 -18.43 5.18
CA VAL A 626 3.66 -17.76 4.78
C VAL A 626 3.79 -17.34 3.32
N TYR A 627 2.76 -17.66 2.53
CA TYR A 627 2.67 -17.31 1.11
C TYR A 627 1.55 -16.32 0.86
N HIS A 628 1.86 -15.27 0.11
CA HIS A 628 0.89 -14.33 -0.45
C HIS A 628 0.90 -14.48 -1.96
N ALA A 629 -0.27 -14.72 -2.56
CA ALA A 629 -0.38 -14.96 -4.00
C ALA A 629 -1.46 -14.10 -4.65
N ASN A 630 -1.17 -13.64 -5.86
CA ASN A 630 -2.19 -13.17 -6.78
C ASN A 630 -2.45 -14.18 -7.88
N PHE A 631 -3.71 -14.34 -8.24
CA PHE A 631 -4.11 -15.23 -9.34
C PHE A 631 -5.42 -14.75 -9.95
N LEU A 632 -5.65 -15.13 -11.21
CA LEU A 632 -6.91 -14.86 -11.89
C LEU A 632 -7.82 -16.07 -11.78
N ALA A 633 -9.10 -15.81 -11.52
CA ALA A 633 -10.14 -16.82 -11.52
C ALA A 633 -11.40 -16.33 -12.24
N SER A 634 -12.14 -17.26 -12.86
CA SER A 634 -13.35 -16.95 -13.63
C SER A 634 -14.47 -17.91 -13.25
N SER A 635 -15.69 -17.37 -13.14
CA SER A 635 -16.92 -18.14 -12.90
C SER A 635 -17.71 -18.44 -14.18
N ASP A 636 -17.31 -17.86 -15.31
CA ASP A 636 -18.07 -17.82 -16.57
C ASP A 636 -17.35 -18.48 -17.75
N GLY A 637 -16.53 -19.49 -17.45
CA GLY A 637 -15.82 -20.25 -18.49
C GLY A 637 -14.68 -19.49 -19.16
N GLY A 638 -14.16 -18.44 -18.53
CA GLY A 638 -13.02 -17.66 -19.01
C GLY A 638 -13.37 -16.39 -19.78
N SER A 639 -14.64 -15.96 -19.75
CA SER A 639 -15.10 -14.74 -20.42
C SER A 639 -14.71 -13.49 -19.62
N SER A 640 -14.76 -13.55 -18.29
CA SER A 640 -14.33 -12.49 -17.39
C SER A 640 -13.43 -13.04 -16.28
N TRP A 641 -12.19 -12.54 -16.22
CA TRP A 641 -11.23 -12.88 -15.17
C TRP A 641 -11.25 -11.85 -14.06
N LYS A 642 -11.32 -12.33 -12.81
CA LYS A 642 -11.19 -11.51 -11.59
C LYS A 642 -9.88 -11.81 -10.89
N LEU A 643 -9.25 -10.77 -10.36
CA LEU A 643 -8.06 -10.91 -9.52
C LEU A 643 -8.44 -11.38 -8.12
N PHE A 644 -7.73 -12.38 -7.62
CA PHE A 644 -7.82 -12.86 -6.26
C PHE A 644 -6.50 -12.66 -5.52
N PHE A 645 -6.61 -12.47 -4.22
CA PHE A 645 -5.54 -12.59 -3.26
C PHE A 645 -5.73 -13.89 -2.47
N ALA A 646 -4.63 -14.60 -2.16
CA ALA A 646 -4.62 -15.69 -1.20
C ALA A 646 -3.49 -15.57 -0.19
N GLU A 647 -3.78 -16.01 1.03
CA GLU A 647 -2.82 -16.26 2.10
C GLU A 647 -2.88 -17.74 2.50
N PHE A 648 -1.73 -18.42 2.46
CA PHE A 648 -1.63 -19.85 2.79
C PHE A 648 -0.22 -20.25 3.27
N TRP A 649 -0.09 -21.50 3.74
CA TRP A 649 1.15 -22.06 4.31
C TRP A 649 1.51 -23.40 3.65
N ASN A 650 2.80 -23.74 3.65
CA ASN A 650 3.27 -25.02 3.10
C ASN A 650 2.99 -26.24 4.01
N LEU A 651 2.79 -26.03 5.31
CA LEU A 651 2.51 -27.09 6.28
C LEU A 651 1.49 -26.57 7.30
N PRO A 652 0.52 -27.40 7.74
CA PRO A 652 -0.31 -27.08 8.88
C PRO A 652 0.58 -27.02 10.13
N ASP A 653 0.71 -25.83 10.72
CA ASP A 653 1.41 -25.65 12.00
C ASP A 653 0.38 -25.67 13.12
N GLU A 654 0.37 -26.73 13.91
CA GLU A 654 -0.51 -26.86 15.09
C GLU A 654 -0.22 -25.80 16.18
N ARG A 655 0.89 -25.03 16.05
CA ARG A 655 1.29 -23.98 17.00
C ARG A 655 0.83 -22.57 16.61
N LEU A 656 0.29 -22.38 15.41
CA LEU A 656 -0.40 -21.14 15.08
C LEU A 656 -1.76 -21.21 15.76
N GLU A 657 -1.94 -20.43 16.83
CA GLU A 657 -3.23 -20.23 17.48
C GLU A 657 -4.33 -20.08 16.43
N GLU A 658 -5.48 -20.72 16.68
CA GLU A 658 -6.67 -21.00 15.86
C GLU A 658 -7.31 -19.81 15.09
N SER A 659 -6.61 -18.69 14.87
CA SER A 659 -7.16 -17.43 14.36
C SER A 659 -6.94 -17.13 12.86
N LYS A 660 -6.09 -17.86 12.11
CA LYS A 660 -5.87 -17.56 10.68
C LYS A 660 -5.83 -18.82 9.79
N ASN A 661 -7.01 -19.29 9.39
CA ASN A 661 -7.16 -20.30 8.34
C ASN A 661 -6.72 -19.73 6.98
N PRO A 662 -6.13 -20.55 6.09
CA PRO A 662 -5.80 -20.13 4.74
C PRO A 662 -7.08 -19.70 4.02
N PHE A 663 -6.97 -18.65 3.22
CA PHE A 663 -8.14 -18.07 2.55
C PHE A 663 -7.76 -17.44 1.23
N CYS A 664 -8.76 -17.26 0.38
CA CYS A 664 -8.68 -16.37 -0.76
C CYS A 664 -9.86 -15.39 -0.77
N CYS A 665 -9.72 -14.27 -1.46
CA CYS A 665 -10.78 -13.29 -1.70
C CYS A 665 -10.51 -12.47 -2.97
N PRO A 666 -11.56 -11.97 -3.64
CA PRO A 666 -11.39 -11.09 -4.79
C PRO A 666 -10.80 -9.74 -4.37
N VAL A 667 -10.04 -9.12 -5.28
CA VAL A 667 -9.49 -7.77 -5.12
C VAL A 667 -10.05 -6.91 -6.25
N PRO A 668 -11.20 -6.23 -6.07
CA PRO A 668 -11.87 -5.50 -7.15
C PRO A 668 -11.13 -4.22 -7.58
N ASP A 669 -10.62 -3.45 -6.61
CA ASP A 669 -10.07 -2.10 -6.85
C ASP A 669 -8.54 -2.07 -6.83
N TYR A 670 -7.91 -3.15 -7.30
CA TYR A 670 -6.44 -3.31 -7.28
C TYR A 670 -5.68 -2.27 -8.13
N HIS A 671 -6.39 -1.48 -8.94
CA HIS A 671 -5.84 -0.38 -9.74
C HIS A 671 -5.71 0.94 -8.98
N GLU A 672 -6.37 1.07 -7.84
CA GLU A 672 -6.36 2.29 -7.04
C GLU A 672 -5.30 2.22 -5.94
N TYR A 673 -5.18 1.05 -5.30
CA TYR A 673 -4.24 0.86 -4.21
C TYR A 673 -3.82 -0.61 -4.09
N PRO A 674 -2.52 -0.91 -4.13
CA PRO A 674 -2.03 -2.29 -4.01
C PRO A 674 -2.19 -2.88 -2.60
N GLY A 675 -2.57 -2.08 -1.60
CA GLY A 675 -2.56 -2.49 -0.20
C GLY A 675 -1.16 -2.41 0.43
N ARG A 676 -1.09 -2.63 1.74
CA ARG A 676 0.18 -2.64 2.51
C ARG A 676 0.40 -4.01 3.09
N CYS A 677 1.62 -4.49 2.98
CA CYS A 677 2.02 -5.74 3.58
C CYS A 677 3.52 -5.75 3.84
N VAL A 678 3.90 -5.73 5.12
CA VAL A 678 5.31 -5.77 5.54
C VAL A 678 6.03 -7.00 5.00
N VAL A 679 5.31 -8.12 4.79
CA VAL A 679 5.88 -9.32 4.17
C VAL A 679 6.35 -9.05 2.75
N CYS A 680 5.46 -8.52 1.91
CA CYS A 680 5.75 -8.28 0.50
C CYS A 680 6.69 -7.08 0.32
N GLU A 681 6.56 -6.05 1.15
CA GLU A 681 7.42 -4.87 1.12
C GLU A 681 8.89 -5.20 1.42
N ASN A 682 9.17 -6.09 2.39
CA ASN A 682 10.53 -6.49 2.71
C ASN A 682 11.28 -7.16 1.54
N ASP A 683 10.56 -7.90 0.70
CA ASP A 683 11.14 -8.58 -0.47
C ASP A 683 11.06 -7.72 -1.74
N SER A 684 10.59 -6.47 -1.64
CA SER A 684 10.28 -5.59 -2.78
C SER A 684 9.32 -6.24 -3.79
N SER A 685 8.45 -7.10 -3.27
CA SER A 685 7.45 -7.83 -4.03
C SER A 685 6.18 -7.01 -4.19
N ILE A 686 5.65 -6.95 -5.41
CA ILE A 686 4.34 -6.34 -5.67
C ILE A 686 3.31 -7.47 -5.74
N ILE A 687 2.44 -7.50 -4.73
CA ILE A 687 1.24 -8.33 -4.64
C ILE A 687 0.12 -7.37 -4.28
N MET A 688 -1.02 -7.48 -4.94
CA MET A 688 -2.23 -6.73 -4.65
C MET A 688 -2.97 -7.38 -3.47
N HIS A 689 -3.06 -6.65 -2.36
CA HIS A 689 -3.75 -7.08 -1.14
C HIS A 689 -5.17 -6.48 -1.08
N PRO A 690 -6.14 -7.20 -0.48
CA PRO A 690 -7.44 -6.62 -0.17
C PRO A 690 -7.27 -5.43 0.79
N GLN A 691 -8.10 -4.40 0.65
CA GLN A 691 -7.99 -3.21 1.50
C GLN A 691 -8.20 -3.51 3.00
N SER A 692 -8.93 -4.58 3.34
CA SER A 692 -9.13 -5.01 4.73
C SER A 692 -7.89 -5.72 5.29
N ARG A 693 -7.34 -5.24 6.42
CA ARG A 693 -6.14 -5.77 7.11
C ARG A 693 -6.27 -7.17 7.75
N LYS A 694 -7.16 -8.03 7.26
CA LYS A 694 -7.44 -9.36 7.88
C LYS A 694 -6.36 -10.42 7.60
N TYR A 695 -5.26 -10.09 6.93
CA TYR A 695 -4.16 -11.00 6.58
C TYR A 695 -2.97 -10.88 7.54
N TYR A 696 -2.03 -11.82 7.48
CA TYR A 696 -0.80 -11.82 8.26
C TYR A 696 0.18 -10.75 7.76
N MET A 697 0.47 -9.75 8.62
CA MET A 697 1.46 -8.71 8.34
C MET A 697 2.83 -8.96 8.99
N GLY A 698 2.99 -10.02 9.80
CA GLY A 698 4.21 -10.22 10.60
C GLY A 698 4.08 -9.75 12.05
N ASN A 699 4.92 -10.29 12.95
CA ASN A 699 5.01 -9.85 14.35
C ASN A 699 5.75 -8.51 14.53
N SER A 700 6.06 -7.82 13.44
CA SER A 700 6.64 -6.50 13.49
C SER A 700 5.48 -5.52 13.50
N THR A 701 5.31 -4.77 14.60
CA THR A 701 4.83 -3.40 14.51
C THR A 701 5.53 -2.73 13.33
N LEU A 702 4.85 -1.83 12.61
CA LEU A 702 5.48 -0.96 11.63
C LEU A 702 6.54 -0.10 12.35
N ALA A 703 7.67 -0.71 12.67
CA ALA A 703 8.91 -0.03 13.01
C ALA A 703 9.29 0.79 11.78
N PHE A 704 9.98 1.91 12.01
CA PHE A 704 10.57 2.75 10.95
C PHE A 704 10.99 1.84 9.80
N PRO A 705 10.34 1.91 8.61
CA PRO A 705 10.77 1.11 7.47
C PRO A 705 12.25 1.38 7.32
N THR A 706 13.05 0.40 7.75
CA THR A 706 14.48 0.59 7.88
C THR A 706 14.98 0.43 6.45
N PRO A 707 15.69 1.41 5.86
CA PRO A 707 16.05 1.43 4.44
C PRO A 707 17.01 0.31 4.01
N GLY A 708 17.22 -0.72 4.82
CA GLY A 708 18.09 -1.83 4.52
C GLY A 708 17.45 -2.76 3.51
N HIS A 709 17.53 -2.41 2.23
CA HIS A 709 17.73 -3.26 1.03
C HIS A 709 17.02 -2.75 -0.24
N CYS A 710 16.31 -1.62 -0.21
CA CYS A 710 15.67 -1.05 -1.40
C CYS A 710 16.65 -0.45 -2.44
N GLY A 711 17.96 -0.49 -2.19
CA GLY A 711 19.00 0.05 -3.07
C GLY A 711 19.78 -0.99 -3.88
N GLY A 712 19.50 -2.29 -3.70
CA GLY A 712 20.13 -3.33 -4.52
C GLY A 712 19.42 -3.41 -5.87
N ASP A 713 20.18 -3.41 -6.97
CA ASP A 713 19.64 -3.70 -8.29
C ASP A 713 19.12 -5.14 -8.34
N THR A 714 17.85 -5.34 -7.97
CA THR A 714 17.17 -6.63 -8.10
C THR A 714 17.04 -7.03 -9.58
N SER A 715 17.25 -6.11 -10.53
CA SER A 715 17.25 -6.41 -11.96
C SER A 715 18.41 -7.33 -12.36
N GLU A 716 19.52 -7.38 -11.63
CA GLU A 716 20.67 -8.23 -12.00
C GLU A 716 20.53 -9.69 -11.56
N LYS A 717 19.68 -9.98 -10.56
CA LYS A 717 19.43 -11.36 -10.16
C LYS A 717 18.48 -12.02 -11.16
N LEU A 718 19.00 -12.98 -11.93
CA LEU A 718 18.16 -13.83 -12.77
C LEU A 718 17.41 -14.82 -11.89
N ASP A 719 16.10 -14.59 -11.72
CA ASP A 719 15.26 -15.49 -10.96
C ASP A 719 14.91 -16.76 -11.73
N PHE A 720 14.40 -17.72 -10.98
CA PHE A 720 14.12 -19.06 -11.47
C PHE A 720 13.07 -19.08 -12.58
N ASP A 721 12.01 -18.31 -12.40
CA ASP A 721 10.91 -18.15 -13.33
C ASP A 721 11.35 -17.44 -14.59
N PHE A 722 12.20 -16.43 -14.47
CA PHE A 722 12.77 -15.76 -15.64
C PHE A 722 13.59 -16.75 -16.48
N ILE A 723 14.47 -17.53 -15.85
CA ILE A 723 15.21 -18.59 -16.56
C ILE A 723 14.24 -19.61 -17.19
N TYR A 724 13.10 -19.88 -16.55
CA TYR A 724 12.09 -20.80 -17.09
C TYR A 724 11.32 -20.21 -18.28
N LEU A 725 11.03 -18.91 -18.24
CA LEU A 725 10.19 -18.18 -19.19
C LEU A 725 10.98 -17.45 -20.28
N THR A 726 12.31 -17.51 -20.31
CA THR A 726 13.14 -16.83 -21.34
C THR A 726 14.18 -17.73 -22.00
N LEU A 727 14.15 -19.03 -21.72
CA LEU A 727 14.87 -20.07 -22.47
C LEU A 727 13.96 -20.63 -23.53
#